data_AF-A0A971AIP6-F1
#
_entry.id   AF-A0A971AIP6-F1
#
_cell.length_a   1.000
_cell.length_b   1.000
_cell.length_c   1.000
_cell.angle_alpha   90.00
_cell.angle_beta   90.00
_cell.angle_gamma   90.00
#
_symmetry.space_group_name_H-M   'P 1'
#
loop_
_entity.id
_entity.type
_entity.pdbx_description
1 polymer ?
#
loop_
_entity_poly.entity_id
_entity_poly.type
_entity_poly.pdbx_seq_one_letter_code
_entity_poly.pdbx_strand_id
1 'polypeptide(L)'
;MKRIISLCLAALLLTTLSIPALASESRDANILFTDGERTLKVADATATDDVVYTLLRHSDYTSNAAIGRWTPATGETEILIDGKLIYHGYRYSGVEDAEDEIGINRIFTDSNVLYALDEIDMSVRRLVDADGNVAVSDILYSLMDIMAEGSYFNGAFAQEGMLYLSIYTPEGKPAVASVDLATGELMSQTLANDMANVYPYQDGKLLMTRYDRQNQYDTEAGEMLALELVVYDPITGESEKVATTKGDNDGGVVYSKATDTIYFTSDSEVYAIASDASACVLSGYMPLGGSSYSTALLMGEDLYIALSRGMLMARQLDPAGITRSALTIYGNGYSDEHMAVISQNPQLDVLNSSSNYIQEFTDVAAKIITGEDPSDIITLDSVNAPIRRAFKKGYAADLSAYPEIMEMASAMNPAFTSALTQDGKLYAVPTSIMGYGLGYSKNVLEQLGMTQEDLPETLLELLELAANFQADYGDEHEDVTVFSWGTRNYLLSHMLTLYASQQLRDAEDIHFDTPLFRSLMQALAQIDFAEFDPYEQYGEAVYDMPEVLDSMNQMESLFSTYVDYGSPNGFDASSDQMPLILAVEEGKEPLAGLQIEMLMVNSQSGHMDEAISYLTEYMRNYGDELSIALYPDHNTPVANPDYEDEAQQITSDIEKTKRLLESASAENKAGYEDTLRNLEEKLAATGSRKMLISEDEIALFREKASPYFCVMLDWMESGQEDISALLDQYSQKAIDADALIRELDKRMNMMRLED
;
A
#
# COMPACT_ATOMS: atom_id res chain seq x y z
N MET A 1 -79.43 0.42 10.02
CA MET A 1 -78.80 1.49 9.22
C MET A 1 -77.82 2.41 10.00
N LYS A 2 -77.58 2.20 11.31
CA LYS A 2 -76.55 2.93 12.09
C LYS A 2 -75.29 2.11 12.45
N ARG A 3 -75.20 0.85 12.03
CA ARG A 3 -74.00 -0.01 12.24
C ARG A 3 -73.15 -0.24 10.98
N ILE A 4 -73.61 0.19 9.81
CA ILE A 4 -72.85 0.11 8.56
C ILE A 4 -72.09 1.42 8.29
N ILE A 5 -72.53 2.55 8.84
CA ILE A 5 -71.86 3.85 8.67
C ILE A 5 -70.64 4.00 9.60
N SER A 6 -70.62 3.35 10.76
CA SER A 6 -69.45 3.39 11.66
C SER A 6 -68.29 2.48 11.22
N LEU A 7 -68.54 1.44 10.41
CA LEU A 7 -67.45 0.65 9.82
C LEU A 7 -66.85 1.32 8.58
N CYS A 8 -67.63 2.10 7.81
CA CYS A 8 -67.10 2.85 6.68
C CYS A 8 -66.35 4.13 7.10
N LEU A 9 -66.60 4.71 8.27
CA LEU A 9 -65.81 5.85 8.77
C LEU A 9 -64.50 5.44 9.45
N ALA A 10 -64.40 4.22 9.98
CA ALA A 10 -63.14 3.68 10.51
C ALA A 10 -62.19 3.19 9.40
N ALA A 11 -62.73 2.84 8.22
CA ALA A 11 -61.95 2.43 7.05
C ALA A 11 -61.55 3.59 6.11
N LEU A 12 -62.06 4.81 6.32
CA LEU A 12 -61.71 6.02 5.54
C LEU A 12 -60.86 7.04 6.31
N LEU A 13 -60.50 6.74 7.55
CA LEU A 13 -59.50 7.49 8.35
C LEU A 13 -58.18 6.72 8.52
N LEU A 14 -58.00 5.63 7.75
CA LEU A 14 -56.80 4.79 7.69
C LEU A 14 -56.11 4.86 6.31
N THR A 15 -56.48 5.82 5.46
CA THR A 15 -55.87 6.07 4.14
C THR A 15 -55.41 7.52 3.96
N THR A 16 -55.05 8.20 5.05
CA THR A 16 -54.19 9.38 5.00
C THR A 16 -52.75 8.92 5.19
N LEU A 17 -52.05 8.76 4.07
CA LEU A 17 -50.59 8.92 3.95
C LEU A 17 -49.80 8.64 5.24
N SER A 18 -49.73 7.38 5.65
CA SER A 18 -48.46 6.87 6.13
C SER A 18 -47.55 6.83 4.91
N ILE A 19 -46.98 8.01 4.58
CA ILE A 19 -45.65 8.06 4.01
C ILE A 19 -44.86 7.15 4.95
N PRO A 20 -44.30 6.00 4.50
CA PRO A 20 -43.30 5.37 5.34
C PRO A 20 -42.36 6.52 5.65
N ALA A 21 -42.13 6.82 6.93
CA ALA A 21 -40.94 7.58 7.26
C ALA A 21 -39.86 6.78 6.53
N LEU A 22 -39.38 7.32 5.41
CA LEU A 22 -38.16 6.83 4.81
C LEU A 22 -37.23 6.96 6.00
N ALA A 23 -36.83 5.82 6.58
CA ALA A 23 -35.49 5.75 7.10
C ALA A 23 -34.68 6.40 5.98
N SER A 24 -34.14 7.59 6.24
CA SER A 24 -33.30 8.26 5.25
C SER A 24 -32.33 7.18 4.82
N GLU A 25 -32.38 6.80 3.54
CA GLU A 25 -31.35 5.93 2.99
C GLU A 25 -30.03 6.55 3.42
N SER A 26 -29.18 5.77 4.08
CA SER A 26 -27.90 6.24 4.57
C SER A 26 -27.20 7.01 3.44
N ARG A 27 -26.63 8.17 3.76
CA ARG A 27 -25.88 8.98 2.80
C ARG A 27 -24.44 8.49 2.62
N ASP A 28 -24.11 7.32 3.19
CA ASP A 28 -22.79 6.73 3.06
C ASP A 28 -22.54 6.32 1.63
N ALA A 29 -21.45 6.84 1.08
CA ALA A 29 -21.08 6.63 -0.32
C ALA A 29 -19.55 6.52 -0.44
N ASN A 30 -19.12 5.67 -1.36
CA ASN A 30 -17.75 5.67 -1.85
C ASN A 30 -17.82 6.12 -3.32
N ILE A 31 -17.15 7.23 -3.62
CA ILE A 31 -17.35 7.96 -4.87
C ILE A 31 -16.18 7.68 -5.80
N LEU A 32 -16.52 7.10 -6.96
CA LEU A 32 -15.61 6.86 -8.06
C LEU A 32 -16.00 7.75 -9.25
N PHE A 33 -15.01 8.22 -9.98
CA PHE A 33 -15.21 8.93 -11.24
C PHE A 33 -14.79 8.03 -12.40
N THR A 34 -15.52 8.08 -13.51
CA THR A 34 -15.17 7.35 -14.73
C THR A 34 -15.35 8.23 -15.96
N ASP A 35 -14.45 8.09 -16.92
CA ASP A 35 -14.54 8.69 -18.26
C ASP A 35 -15.32 7.79 -19.25
N GLY A 36 -15.87 6.66 -18.76
CA GLY A 36 -16.59 5.65 -19.55
C GLY A 36 -15.72 4.47 -19.97
N GLU A 37 -14.40 4.59 -19.91
CA GLU A 37 -13.45 3.51 -20.22
C GLU A 37 -12.71 3.03 -18.97
N ARG A 38 -12.42 3.93 -18.03
CA ARG A 38 -11.65 3.65 -16.81
C ARG A 38 -12.13 4.45 -15.60
N THR A 39 -11.64 4.05 -14.43
CA THR A 39 -11.83 4.81 -13.19
C THR A 39 -10.70 5.85 -13.03
N LEU A 40 -11.06 7.07 -12.68
CA LEU A 40 -10.14 8.19 -12.44
C LEU A 40 -9.82 8.31 -10.95
N LYS A 41 -8.57 8.67 -10.62
CA LYS A 41 -8.13 8.91 -9.25
C LYS A 41 -8.42 10.35 -8.83
N VAL A 42 -8.94 10.55 -7.63
CA VAL A 42 -9.10 11.87 -7.03
C VAL A 42 -7.77 12.32 -6.39
N ALA A 43 -7.20 13.41 -6.88
CA ALA A 43 -5.95 13.99 -6.36
C ALA A 43 -6.20 15.03 -5.26
N ASP A 44 -7.29 15.78 -5.36
CA ASP A 44 -7.70 16.78 -4.38
C ASP A 44 -9.21 16.98 -4.40
N ALA A 45 -9.79 17.51 -3.33
CA ALA A 45 -11.22 17.73 -3.21
C ALA A 45 -11.56 18.95 -2.36
N THR A 46 -12.64 19.63 -2.71
CA THR A 46 -13.20 20.74 -1.94
C THR A 46 -14.73 20.73 -2.06
N ALA A 47 -15.44 21.37 -1.13
CA ALA A 47 -16.89 21.33 -1.11
C ALA A 47 -17.50 22.72 -0.92
N THR A 48 -18.63 22.91 -1.58
CA THR A 48 -19.63 23.94 -1.29
C THR A 48 -20.74 23.32 -0.42
N ASP A 49 -21.79 24.08 -0.11
CA ASP A 49 -22.91 23.59 0.70
C ASP A 49 -23.61 22.36 0.09
N ASP A 50 -23.67 22.28 -1.25
CA ASP A 50 -24.48 21.28 -1.96
C ASP A 50 -23.67 20.34 -2.88
N VAL A 51 -22.40 20.65 -3.13
CA VAL A 51 -21.59 20.03 -4.18
C VAL A 51 -20.15 19.81 -3.72
N VAL A 52 -19.60 18.62 -4.02
CA VAL A 52 -18.16 18.35 -3.92
C VAL A 52 -17.52 18.47 -5.29
N TYR A 53 -16.46 19.26 -5.39
CA TYR A 53 -15.59 19.34 -6.55
C TYR A 53 -14.33 18.51 -6.32
N THR A 54 -13.86 17.87 -7.37
CA THR A 54 -12.70 16.97 -7.32
C THR A 54 -11.71 17.29 -8.42
N LEU A 55 -10.43 17.31 -8.09
CA LEU A 55 -9.36 17.27 -9.06
C LEU A 55 -9.07 15.81 -9.38
N LEU A 56 -9.25 15.42 -10.64
CA LEU A 56 -9.13 14.05 -11.11
C LEU A 56 -7.84 13.87 -11.91
N ARG A 57 -7.28 12.66 -11.87
CA ARG A 57 -6.14 12.21 -12.67
C ARG A 57 -6.44 10.86 -13.29
N HIS A 58 -5.93 10.63 -14.50
CA HIS A 58 -6.08 9.34 -15.18
C HIS A 58 -5.21 8.25 -14.53
N SER A 59 -3.98 8.58 -14.16
CA SER A 59 -3.09 7.68 -13.41
C SER A 59 -2.03 8.47 -12.64
N ASP A 60 -1.21 7.76 -11.86
CA ASP A 60 -0.07 8.38 -11.17
C ASP A 60 1.03 8.82 -12.13
N TYR A 61 1.01 8.31 -13.37
CA TYR A 61 2.03 8.49 -14.40
C TYR A 61 1.67 9.56 -15.44
N THR A 62 0.43 10.05 -15.43
CA THR A 62 -0.01 11.11 -16.33
C THR A 62 -0.17 12.44 -15.61
N SER A 63 0.07 13.50 -16.39
CA SER A 63 -0.22 14.87 -15.99
C SER A 63 -1.61 15.32 -16.45
N ASN A 64 -2.34 14.56 -17.27
CA ASN A 64 -3.70 14.94 -17.64
C ASN A 64 -4.62 15.00 -16.40
N ALA A 65 -5.22 16.17 -16.20
CA ALA A 65 -6.17 16.42 -15.13
C ALA A 65 -7.57 16.76 -15.67
N ALA A 66 -8.55 16.49 -14.83
CA ALA A 66 -9.94 16.88 -15.05
C ALA A 66 -10.54 17.44 -13.76
N ILE A 67 -11.64 18.21 -13.88
CA ILE A 67 -12.46 18.58 -12.73
C ILE A 67 -13.73 17.75 -12.75
N GLY A 68 -13.93 17.00 -11.68
CA GLY A 68 -15.16 16.29 -11.38
C GLY A 68 -16.06 17.06 -10.43
N ARG A 69 -17.33 16.67 -10.44
CA ARG A 69 -18.38 17.13 -9.53
C ARG A 69 -19.16 15.94 -9.02
N TRP A 70 -19.37 15.86 -7.70
CA TRP A 70 -20.30 14.92 -7.07
C TRP A 70 -21.40 15.68 -6.33
N THR A 71 -22.64 15.25 -6.52
CA THR A 71 -23.83 15.85 -5.88
C THR A 71 -24.45 14.86 -4.90
N PRO A 72 -24.26 15.02 -3.58
CA PRO A 72 -24.69 14.00 -2.62
C PRO A 72 -26.21 13.80 -2.56
N ALA A 73 -27.00 14.82 -2.90
CA ALA A 73 -28.45 14.72 -2.93
C ALA A 73 -28.98 13.78 -4.02
N THR A 74 -28.26 13.62 -5.13
CA THR A 74 -28.64 12.73 -6.24
C THR A 74 -27.74 11.50 -6.36
N GLY A 75 -26.55 11.53 -5.74
CA GLY A 75 -25.50 10.54 -5.91
C GLY A 75 -24.77 10.65 -7.25
N GLU A 76 -25.07 11.65 -8.07
CA GLU A 76 -24.53 11.77 -9.43
C GLU A 76 -23.11 12.33 -9.44
N THR A 77 -22.25 11.72 -10.27
CA THR A 77 -20.90 12.19 -10.60
C THR A 77 -20.85 12.70 -12.04
N GLU A 78 -20.16 13.80 -12.28
CA GLU A 78 -19.98 14.41 -13.60
C GLU A 78 -18.54 14.92 -13.79
N ILE A 79 -17.98 14.77 -14.99
CA ILE A 79 -16.74 15.45 -15.40
C ILE A 79 -17.11 16.79 -16.04
N LEU A 80 -16.70 17.89 -15.42
CA LEU A 80 -17.02 19.26 -15.84
C LEU A 80 -16.00 19.86 -16.80
N ILE A 81 -14.70 19.64 -16.53
CA ILE A 81 -13.59 20.20 -17.30
C ILE A 81 -12.65 19.06 -17.63
N ASP A 82 -12.31 18.92 -18.91
CA ASP A 82 -11.41 17.88 -19.43
C ASP A 82 -10.55 18.46 -20.57
N GLY A 83 -9.35 17.89 -20.78
CA GLY A 83 -8.49 18.12 -21.94
C GLY A 83 -7.74 19.46 -22.00
N LYS A 84 -7.58 20.17 -20.88
CA LYS A 84 -6.79 21.42 -20.76
C LYS A 84 -5.98 21.58 -19.48
N LEU A 85 -6.21 20.72 -18.50
CA LEU A 85 -5.62 20.84 -17.18
C LEU A 85 -4.44 19.88 -17.07
N ILE A 86 -3.34 20.39 -16.54
CA ILE A 86 -2.11 19.64 -16.33
C ILE A 86 -1.82 19.57 -14.83
N TYR A 87 -1.89 18.38 -14.28
CA TYR A 87 -1.49 18.08 -12.92
C TYR A 87 0.03 18.09 -12.76
N HIS A 88 0.57 19.03 -11.99
CA HIS A 88 2.00 19.15 -11.73
C HIS A 88 2.44 18.30 -10.52
N GLY A 89 2.39 16.97 -10.65
CA GLY A 89 2.83 16.07 -9.57
C GLY A 89 4.34 16.05 -9.34
N TYR A 90 4.78 15.33 -8.30
CA TYR A 90 6.21 15.15 -7.94
C TYR A 90 7.12 14.64 -9.06
N ARG A 91 6.55 14.03 -10.10
CA ARG A 91 7.26 13.45 -11.24
C ARG A 91 7.15 14.29 -12.52
N TYR A 92 6.58 15.50 -12.44
CA TYR A 92 6.53 16.40 -13.59
C TYR A 92 7.95 16.77 -14.01
N SER A 93 8.38 16.28 -15.18
CA SER A 93 9.60 16.76 -15.83
C SER A 93 9.32 18.20 -16.23
N GLY A 94 10.04 19.17 -15.67
CA GLY A 94 9.80 20.62 -15.84
C GLY A 94 9.89 21.14 -17.27
N VAL A 95 9.04 20.65 -18.16
CA VAL A 95 8.82 21.07 -19.54
C VAL A 95 7.77 22.17 -19.48
N GLU A 96 8.13 23.41 -19.84
CA GLU A 96 7.23 24.57 -19.85
C GLU A 96 5.90 24.26 -20.55
N ASP A 97 4.76 24.46 -19.88
CA ASP A 97 3.42 24.23 -20.40
C ASP A 97 3.17 24.88 -21.77
N ALA A 98 2.34 24.25 -22.59
CA ALA A 98 1.87 24.91 -23.81
C ALA A 98 1.04 26.15 -23.47
N GLU A 99 1.02 27.16 -24.35
CA GLU A 99 0.30 28.43 -24.10
C GLU A 99 -1.20 28.25 -23.77
N ASP A 100 -1.81 27.12 -24.13
CA ASP A 100 -3.22 26.79 -23.90
C ASP A 100 -3.48 25.76 -22.78
N GLU A 101 -2.43 25.23 -22.16
CA GLU A 101 -2.48 24.33 -21.00
C GLU A 101 -2.55 25.13 -19.69
N ILE A 102 -3.23 24.56 -18.69
CA ILE A 102 -3.39 25.17 -17.38
C ILE A 102 -2.86 24.21 -16.32
N GLY A 103 -1.72 24.57 -15.74
CA GLY A 103 -1.17 23.91 -14.56
C GLY A 103 -2.13 23.96 -13.37
N ILE A 104 -2.20 22.86 -12.63
CA ILE A 104 -3.02 22.73 -11.43
C ILE A 104 -2.45 21.69 -10.47
N ASN A 105 -2.48 22.00 -9.19
CA ASN A 105 -2.13 21.06 -8.12
C ASN A 105 -3.25 20.91 -7.11
N ARG A 106 -3.99 22.00 -6.87
CA ARG A 106 -5.02 22.06 -5.83
C ARG A 106 -6.25 22.81 -6.28
N ILE A 107 -7.34 22.49 -5.62
CA ILE A 107 -8.61 23.18 -5.76
C ILE A 107 -9.15 23.63 -4.41
N PHE A 108 -9.81 24.78 -4.39
CA PHE A 108 -10.46 25.29 -3.20
C PHE A 108 -11.69 26.10 -3.59
N THR A 109 -12.60 26.31 -2.64
CA THR A 109 -13.83 27.07 -2.85
C THR A 109 -13.97 28.22 -1.86
N ASP A 110 -14.66 29.28 -2.29
CA ASP A 110 -15.22 30.32 -1.43
C ASP A 110 -16.54 30.78 -2.03
N SER A 111 -17.59 30.95 -1.22
CA SER A 111 -18.88 31.50 -1.65
C SER A 111 -19.46 30.84 -2.93
N ASN A 112 -19.39 29.51 -3.03
CA ASN A 112 -19.80 28.67 -4.18
C ASN A 112 -18.98 28.81 -5.48
N VAL A 113 -17.85 29.49 -5.46
CA VAL A 113 -16.93 29.60 -6.61
C VAL A 113 -15.79 28.61 -6.46
N LEU A 114 -15.43 27.88 -7.54
CA LEU A 114 -14.27 26.97 -7.55
C LEU A 114 -13.04 27.68 -8.12
N TYR A 115 -11.93 27.55 -7.42
CA TYR A 115 -10.62 28.06 -7.80
C TYR A 115 -9.60 26.94 -7.95
N ALA A 116 -8.58 27.20 -8.76
CA ALA A 116 -7.38 26.38 -8.92
C ALA A 116 -6.17 27.13 -8.39
N LEU A 117 -5.23 26.38 -7.82
CA LEU A 117 -3.86 26.82 -7.55
C LEU A 117 -2.88 25.89 -8.28
N ASP A 118 -1.99 26.48 -9.06
CA ASP A 118 -0.80 25.83 -9.60
C ASP A 118 0.36 26.06 -8.63
N GLU A 119 1.02 25.01 -8.14
CA GLU A 119 2.13 25.16 -7.18
C GLU A 119 3.45 25.54 -7.87
N ILE A 120 3.56 25.39 -9.19
CA ILE A 120 4.78 25.76 -9.92
C ILE A 120 4.94 27.27 -10.02
N ASP A 121 3.89 27.98 -10.45
CA ASP A 121 3.92 29.44 -10.64
C ASP A 121 3.08 30.20 -9.59
N MET A 122 2.50 29.45 -8.64
CA MET A 122 1.60 29.93 -7.58
C MET A 122 0.48 30.82 -8.15
N SER A 123 0.02 30.53 -9.36
CA SER A 123 -1.07 31.25 -10.00
C SER A 123 -2.43 30.76 -9.51
N VAL A 124 -3.34 31.72 -9.34
CA VAL A 124 -4.73 31.44 -8.98
C VAL A 124 -5.65 31.73 -10.15
N ARG A 125 -6.54 30.79 -10.44
CA ARG A 125 -7.57 30.91 -11.49
C ARG A 125 -8.93 30.54 -10.95
N ARG A 126 -9.98 31.10 -11.53
CA ARG A 126 -11.34 30.59 -11.34
C ARG A 126 -11.59 29.49 -12.35
N LEU A 127 -12.21 28.39 -11.91
CA LEU A 127 -12.63 27.27 -12.76
C LEU A 127 -14.15 27.22 -12.97
N VAL A 128 -14.93 27.46 -11.91
CA VAL A 128 -16.40 27.39 -11.92
C VAL A 128 -16.95 28.63 -11.23
N ASP A 129 -18.00 29.23 -11.79
CA ASP A 129 -18.67 30.39 -11.20
C ASP A 129 -19.66 30.02 -10.08
N ALA A 130 -20.21 31.04 -9.40
CA ALA A 130 -21.12 30.86 -8.27
C ALA A 130 -22.46 30.19 -8.64
N ASP A 131 -22.81 30.16 -9.92
CA ASP A 131 -23.99 29.47 -10.44
C ASP A 131 -23.66 28.00 -10.78
N GLY A 132 -22.43 27.54 -10.53
CA GLY A 132 -21.96 26.19 -10.78
C GLY A 132 -21.58 25.90 -12.24
N ASN A 133 -21.44 26.93 -13.09
CA ASN A 133 -21.08 26.78 -14.49
C ASN A 133 -19.56 26.88 -14.71
N VAL A 134 -19.04 26.09 -15.66
CA VAL A 134 -17.63 26.17 -16.07
C VAL A 134 -17.31 27.59 -16.56
N ALA A 135 -16.35 28.24 -15.89
CA ALA A 135 -15.99 29.64 -16.08
C ALA A 135 -14.49 29.87 -15.90
N VAL A 136 -13.68 29.05 -16.60
CA VAL A 136 -12.21 29.08 -16.57
C VAL A 136 -11.70 30.47 -16.95
N SER A 137 -10.99 31.12 -16.02
CA SER A 137 -10.42 32.46 -16.23
C SER A 137 -8.95 32.43 -16.66
N ASP A 138 -8.48 33.59 -17.14
CA ASP A 138 -7.05 33.90 -17.10
C ASP A 138 -6.53 33.91 -15.65
N ILE A 139 -5.21 33.96 -15.47
CA ILE A 139 -4.59 34.12 -14.14
C ILE A 139 -5.16 35.38 -13.48
N LEU A 140 -5.77 35.21 -12.31
CA LEU A 140 -6.30 36.32 -11.52
C LEU A 140 -5.15 37.11 -10.90
N TYR A 141 -4.19 36.38 -10.32
CA TYR A 141 -2.95 36.86 -9.73
C TYR A 141 -1.97 35.69 -9.49
N SER A 142 -0.71 35.99 -9.22
CA SER A 142 0.31 35.03 -8.77
C SER A 142 0.72 35.36 -7.33
N LEU A 143 0.94 34.32 -6.54
CA LEU A 143 1.36 34.40 -5.14
C LEU A 143 2.88 34.21 -5.01
N MET A 144 3.65 34.26 -6.10
CA MET A 144 5.10 34.08 -6.05
C MET A 144 5.80 35.07 -5.13
N ASP A 145 5.37 36.32 -5.12
CA ASP A 145 5.97 37.36 -4.28
C ASP A 145 5.76 37.12 -2.77
N ILE A 146 4.85 36.20 -2.41
CA ILE A 146 4.58 35.80 -1.01
C ILE A 146 5.51 34.65 -0.58
N MET A 147 5.98 33.85 -1.55
CA MET A 147 6.87 32.72 -1.33
C MET A 147 8.33 33.18 -1.37
N ALA A 148 9.02 33.15 -0.23
CA ALA A 148 10.46 33.40 -0.22
C ALA A 148 11.20 32.26 -0.94
N GLU A 149 12.27 32.57 -1.67
CA GLU A 149 13.09 31.56 -2.36
C GLU A 149 13.55 30.46 -1.39
N GLY A 150 13.28 29.19 -1.74
CA GLY A 150 13.55 28.02 -0.89
C GLY A 150 12.44 27.68 0.11
N SER A 151 11.35 28.45 0.16
CA SER A 151 10.14 28.05 0.87
C SER A 151 9.43 26.91 0.14
N TYR A 152 8.73 26.06 0.87
CA TYR A 152 7.85 25.06 0.29
C TYR A 152 6.42 25.26 0.77
N PHE A 153 5.50 25.00 -0.13
CA PHE A 153 4.07 25.12 0.11
C PHE A 153 3.53 23.79 0.68
N ASN A 154 2.57 23.88 1.61
CA ASN A 154 2.02 22.71 2.31
C ASN A 154 0.51 22.53 2.07
N GLY A 155 -0.26 23.61 2.04
CA GLY A 155 -1.69 23.55 1.79
C GLY A 155 -2.36 24.91 1.69
N ALA A 156 -3.58 24.93 1.13
CA ALA A 156 -4.38 26.14 1.02
C ALA A 156 -5.88 25.85 1.15
N PHE A 157 -6.61 26.83 1.68
CA PHE A 157 -8.07 26.87 1.64
C PHE A 157 -8.53 28.34 1.65
N ALA A 158 -9.76 28.59 1.21
CA ALA A 158 -10.36 29.92 1.29
C ALA A 158 -11.56 29.92 2.23
N GLN A 159 -11.77 31.06 2.89
CA GLN A 159 -12.92 31.30 3.75
C GLN A 159 -13.16 32.80 3.89
N GLU A 160 -14.42 33.22 3.73
CA GLU A 160 -14.87 34.60 3.96
C GLU A 160 -14.08 35.62 3.12
N GLY A 161 -13.72 35.25 1.88
CA GLY A 161 -12.96 36.10 0.96
C GLY A 161 -11.46 36.19 1.24
N MET A 162 -10.94 35.37 2.15
CA MET A 162 -9.51 35.23 2.44
C MET A 162 -9.00 33.88 1.95
N LEU A 163 -7.85 33.87 1.28
CA LEU A 163 -7.07 32.67 0.96
C LEU A 163 -5.97 32.49 2.01
N TYR A 164 -5.99 31.36 2.71
CA TYR A 164 -4.98 30.99 3.68
C TYR A 164 -4.01 30.00 3.07
N LEU A 165 -2.71 30.25 3.22
CA LEU A 165 -1.63 29.37 2.76
C LEU A 165 -0.84 28.88 3.97
N SER A 166 -0.72 27.56 4.10
CA SER A 166 0.25 26.91 4.96
C SER A 166 1.55 26.76 4.18
N ILE A 167 2.62 27.36 4.68
CA ILE A 167 3.93 27.36 4.03
C ILE A 167 5.02 27.04 5.05
N TYR A 168 6.17 26.61 4.56
CA TYR A 168 7.38 26.51 5.35
C TYR A 168 8.44 27.45 4.78
N THR A 169 9.04 28.24 5.67
CA THR A 169 10.11 29.17 5.30
C THR A 169 11.35 28.41 4.79
N PRO A 170 12.35 29.11 4.20
CA PRO A 170 13.58 28.47 3.75
C PRO A 170 14.37 27.77 4.87
N GLU A 171 14.18 28.18 6.12
CA GLU A 171 14.73 27.50 7.30
C GLU A 171 13.91 26.29 7.77
N GLY A 172 12.88 25.90 7.01
CA GLY A 172 11.96 24.81 7.34
C GLY A 172 11.01 25.14 8.48
N LYS A 173 10.74 26.42 8.77
CA LYS A 173 9.81 26.82 9.83
C LYS A 173 8.41 27.01 9.27
N PRO A 174 7.38 26.42 9.88
CA PRO A 174 6.00 26.63 9.45
C PRO A 174 5.54 28.08 9.64
N ALA A 175 4.74 28.57 8.69
CA ALA A 175 4.10 29.87 8.70
C ALA A 175 2.73 29.81 8.01
N VAL A 176 1.88 30.77 8.35
CA VAL A 176 0.57 30.96 7.71
C VAL A 176 0.54 32.32 7.03
N ALA A 177 0.26 32.35 5.74
CA ALA A 177 -0.01 33.57 4.99
C ALA A 177 -1.51 33.75 4.79
N SER A 178 -2.01 34.96 5.04
CA SER A 178 -3.40 35.35 4.78
C SER A 178 -3.41 36.32 3.60
N VAL A 179 -4.16 36.00 2.56
CA VAL A 179 -4.19 36.74 1.29
C VAL A 179 -5.62 37.13 0.96
N ASP A 180 -5.84 38.37 0.51
CA ASP A 180 -7.14 38.78 -0.01
C ASP A 180 -7.44 37.99 -1.31
N LEU A 181 -8.50 37.19 -1.32
CA LEU A 181 -8.82 36.28 -2.43
C LEU A 181 -9.16 37.03 -3.73
N ALA A 182 -9.62 38.27 -3.64
CA ALA A 182 -10.02 39.03 -4.83
C ALA A 182 -8.83 39.70 -5.53
N THR A 183 -7.83 40.12 -4.76
CA THR A 183 -6.71 40.92 -5.25
C THR A 183 -5.37 40.18 -5.26
N GLY A 184 -5.23 39.11 -4.48
CA GLY A 184 -3.94 38.46 -4.24
C GLY A 184 -3.02 39.23 -3.29
N GLU A 185 -3.52 40.28 -2.62
CA GLU A 185 -2.73 41.10 -1.70
C GLU A 185 -2.45 40.34 -0.39
N LEU A 186 -1.18 40.27 0.01
CA LEU A 186 -0.77 39.72 1.29
C LEU A 186 -1.26 40.61 2.44
N MET A 187 -2.15 40.07 3.27
CA MET A 187 -2.70 40.77 4.43
C MET A 187 -1.83 40.56 5.67
N SER A 188 -1.36 39.32 5.88
CA SER A 188 -0.44 38.99 6.97
C SER A 188 0.33 37.72 6.68
N GLN A 189 1.49 37.57 7.32
CA GLN A 189 2.28 36.36 7.31
C GLN A 189 2.88 36.16 8.70
N THR A 190 2.50 35.08 9.37
CA THR A 190 2.85 34.83 10.76
C THR A 190 3.56 33.49 10.92
N LEU A 191 4.65 33.47 11.69
CA LEU A 191 5.36 32.23 12.00
C LEU A 191 4.52 31.39 12.96
N ALA A 192 4.33 30.13 12.63
CA ALA A 192 3.53 29.18 13.39
C ALA A 192 4.40 27.99 13.83
N ASN A 193 5.51 28.25 14.55
CA ASN A 193 6.63 27.30 14.74
C ASN A 193 6.26 25.88 15.23
N ASP A 194 5.12 25.71 15.92
CA ASP A 194 4.63 24.42 16.43
C ASP A 194 3.47 23.84 15.59
N MET A 195 3.18 24.40 14.41
CA MET A 195 2.10 23.96 13.51
C MET A 195 2.43 22.63 12.84
N ALA A 196 1.47 21.70 12.88
CA ALA A 196 1.41 20.57 11.96
C ALA A 196 0.55 20.90 10.73
N ASN A 197 -0.74 21.18 10.95
CA ASN A 197 -1.70 21.48 9.89
C ASN A 197 -2.69 22.57 10.31
N VAL A 198 -3.31 23.23 9.33
CA VAL A 198 -4.26 24.33 9.53
C VAL A 198 -5.56 24.05 8.79
N TYR A 199 -6.69 24.40 9.40
CA TYR A 199 -8.02 24.07 8.94
C TYR A 199 -8.95 25.30 9.04
N PRO A 200 -10.01 25.36 8.21
CA PRO A 200 -11.07 26.36 8.36
C PRO A 200 -11.68 26.37 9.77
N TYR A 201 -12.06 27.55 10.25
CA TYR A 201 -12.73 27.72 11.55
C TYR A 201 -13.79 28.83 11.47
N GLN A 202 -13.83 29.78 12.41
CA GLN A 202 -14.82 30.87 12.43
C GLN A 202 -14.21 32.21 12.86
N ASP A 203 -14.91 33.29 12.51
CA ASP A 203 -14.60 34.67 12.93
C ASP A 203 -13.18 35.14 12.55
N GLY A 204 -12.72 34.74 11.36
CA GLY A 204 -11.38 35.06 10.85
C GLY A 204 -10.21 34.37 11.57
N LYS A 205 -10.52 33.44 12.49
CA LYS A 205 -9.52 32.55 13.12
C LYS A 205 -9.47 31.21 12.41
N LEU A 206 -8.42 30.46 12.67
CA LEU A 206 -8.16 29.14 12.09
C LEU A 206 -8.11 28.08 13.19
N LEU A 207 -8.41 26.83 12.83
CA LEU A 207 -8.13 25.69 13.68
C LEU A 207 -6.79 25.11 13.26
N MET A 208 -5.97 24.67 14.21
CA MET A 208 -4.63 24.16 13.94
C MET A 208 -4.33 22.95 14.82
N THR A 209 -3.68 21.94 14.26
CA THR A 209 -3.03 20.89 15.05
C THR A 209 -1.63 21.35 15.42
N ARG A 210 -1.30 21.24 16.70
CA ARG A 210 0.01 21.61 17.25
C ARG A 210 0.84 20.36 17.49
N TYR A 211 2.10 20.40 17.07
CA TYR A 211 3.07 19.31 17.18
C TYR A 211 4.34 19.80 17.89
N ASP A 212 4.44 19.52 19.18
CA ASP A 212 5.60 19.88 20.00
C ASP A 212 6.68 18.80 19.85
N ARG A 213 7.53 18.95 18.83
CA ARG A 213 8.61 18.01 18.50
C ARG A 213 9.53 17.66 19.68
N GLN A 214 9.62 18.50 20.71
CA GLN A 214 10.52 18.27 21.84
C GLN A 214 9.84 17.49 22.98
N ASN A 215 8.51 17.59 23.10
CA ASN A 215 7.76 17.02 24.21
C ASN A 215 6.67 16.02 23.78
N GLN A 216 6.60 15.66 22.48
CA GLN A 216 5.57 14.76 21.96
C GLN A 216 5.66 13.33 22.49
N TYR A 217 6.82 12.88 22.98
CA TYR A 217 7.00 11.53 23.50
C TYR A 217 6.97 11.53 25.04
N ASP A 218 6.02 10.81 25.62
CA ASP A 218 6.00 10.56 27.05
C ASP A 218 6.99 9.43 27.38
N THR A 219 8.17 9.81 27.85
CA THR A 219 9.23 8.86 28.22
C THR A 219 8.87 7.95 29.40
N GLU A 220 7.92 8.33 30.27
CA GLU A 220 7.49 7.48 31.39
C GLU A 220 6.45 6.45 30.96
N ALA A 221 5.52 6.83 30.07
CA ALA A 221 4.51 5.94 29.52
C ALA A 221 5.02 5.08 28.36
N GLY A 222 6.07 5.52 27.66
CA GLY A 222 6.61 4.84 26.49
C GLY A 222 5.76 5.03 25.23
N GLU A 223 4.98 6.10 25.17
CA GLU A 223 3.99 6.36 24.12
C GLU A 223 4.06 7.81 23.62
N MET A 224 3.60 8.04 22.40
CA MET A 224 3.43 9.37 21.85
C MET A 224 2.16 10.03 22.42
N LEU A 225 2.23 11.32 22.69
CA LEU A 225 1.10 12.12 23.19
C LEU A 225 0.15 12.48 22.06
N ALA A 226 -1.14 12.48 22.37
CA ALA A 226 -2.18 12.93 21.46
C ALA A 226 -2.00 14.39 21.00
N LEU A 227 -2.47 14.71 19.80
CA LEU A 227 -2.32 16.03 19.20
C LEU A 227 -3.13 17.09 19.94
N GLU A 228 -2.56 18.29 20.10
CA GLU A 228 -3.30 19.44 20.60
C GLU A 228 -4.00 20.16 19.46
N LEU A 229 -5.30 20.44 19.63
CA LEU A 229 -6.07 21.30 18.75
C LEU A 229 -6.11 22.70 19.36
N VAL A 230 -5.72 23.69 18.58
CA VAL A 230 -5.65 25.08 19.00
C VAL A 230 -6.41 25.97 18.02
N VAL A 231 -7.07 27.00 18.54
CA VAL A 231 -7.56 28.11 17.74
C VAL A 231 -6.42 29.09 17.55
N TYR A 232 -6.11 29.42 16.30
CA TYR A 232 -5.00 30.28 15.89
C TYR A 232 -5.54 31.57 15.25
N ASP A 233 -5.00 32.70 15.67
CA ASP A 233 -5.23 33.99 15.02
C ASP A 233 -4.11 34.26 14.01
N PRO A 234 -4.41 34.19 12.69
CA PRO A 234 -3.39 34.33 11.66
C PRO A 234 -2.83 35.76 11.54
N ILE A 235 -3.51 36.76 12.11
CA ILE A 235 -3.06 38.16 12.10
C ILE A 235 -2.06 38.41 13.23
N THR A 236 -2.37 37.92 14.44
CA THR A 236 -1.53 38.17 15.64
C THR A 236 -0.48 37.10 15.88
N GLY A 237 -0.70 35.88 15.37
CA GLY A 237 0.11 34.71 15.66
C GLY A 237 -0.17 34.08 17.03
N GLU A 238 -1.21 34.54 17.75
CA GLU A 238 -1.61 33.97 19.03
C GLU A 238 -2.40 32.67 18.82
N SER A 239 -2.21 31.69 19.71
CA SER A 239 -3.00 30.46 19.74
C SER A 239 -3.47 30.10 21.14
N GLU A 240 -4.62 29.46 21.22
CA GLU A 240 -5.21 28.94 22.46
C GLU A 240 -5.66 27.50 22.26
N LYS A 241 -5.27 26.61 23.18
CA LYS A 241 -5.70 25.21 23.17
C LYS A 241 -7.20 25.12 23.41
N VAL A 242 -7.89 24.37 22.54
CA VAL A 242 -9.32 24.11 22.65
C VAL A 242 -9.63 22.64 22.91
N ALA A 243 -8.80 21.71 22.41
CA ALA A 243 -9.02 20.28 22.59
C ALA A 243 -7.72 19.46 22.48
N THR A 244 -7.84 18.16 22.72
CA THR A 244 -6.81 17.15 22.44
C THR A 244 -7.48 15.99 21.73
N THR A 245 -6.83 15.45 20.71
CA THR A 245 -7.35 14.32 19.92
C THR A 245 -7.19 12.99 20.72
N LYS A 246 -7.49 11.85 20.10
CA LYS A 246 -7.44 10.53 20.75
C LYS A 246 -6.01 9.96 20.77
N GLY A 247 -5.27 10.12 19.68
CA GLY A 247 -3.90 9.66 19.47
C GLY A 247 -3.02 10.73 18.81
N ASP A 248 -1.77 10.36 18.59
CA ASP A 248 -0.71 11.22 18.03
C ASP A 248 -0.71 11.27 16.50
N ASN A 249 -1.34 10.29 15.86
CA ASN A 249 -1.41 10.15 14.40
C ASN A 249 -2.84 10.36 13.86
N ASP A 250 -3.62 11.18 14.55
CA ASP A 250 -4.99 11.52 14.18
C ASP A 250 -5.03 12.54 13.02
N GLY A 251 -6.03 12.42 12.16
CA GLY A 251 -6.11 13.16 10.90
C GLY A 251 -7.48 13.76 10.60
N GLY A 252 -7.65 14.25 9.37
CA GLY A 252 -8.95 14.64 8.83
C GLY A 252 -9.75 15.66 9.66
N VAL A 253 -9.09 16.65 10.26
CA VAL A 253 -9.78 17.59 11.15
C VAL A 253 -10.70 18.52 10.37
N VAL A 254 -11.96 18.61 10.79
CA VAL A 254 -12.97 19.56 10.27
C VAL A 254 -13.76 20.18 11.42
N TYR A 255 -14.23 21.40 11.25
CA TYR A 255 -15.04 22.10 12.24
C TYR A 255 -16.46 22.36 11.73
N SER A 256 -17.46 22.01 12.54
CA SER A 256 -18.87 22.34 12.30
C SER A 256 -19.28 23.57 13.08
N LYS A 257 -19.51 24.69 12.37
CA LYS A 257 -20.03 25.91 12.97
C LYS A 257 -21.46 25.77 13.49
N ALA A 258 -22.26 24.90 12.88
CA ALA A 258 -23.67 24.70 13.25
C ALA A 258 -23.82 24.04 14.63
N THR A 259 -22.91 23.12 14.96
CA THR A 259 -22.93 22.33 16.19
C THR A 259 -21.79 22.67 17.16
N ASP A 260 -20.90 23.60 16.79
CA ASP A 260 -19.70 23.97 17.55
C ASP A 260 -18.88 22.73 17.97
N THR A 261 -18.63 21.88 16.98
CA THR A 261 -18.02 20.55 17.15
C THR A 261 -16.86 20.37 16.19
N ILE A 262 -15.75 19.82 16.70
CA ILE A 262 -14.60 19.41 15.91
C ILE A 262 -14.73 17.92 15.63
N TYR A 263 -14.63 17.53 14.36
CA TYR A 263 -14.54 16.14 13.95
C TYR A 263 -13.14 15.83 13.45
N PHE A 264 -12.66 14.61 13.69
CA PHE A 264 -11.36 14.13 13.24
C PHE A 264 -11.37 12.61 13.13
N THR A 265 -10.44 12.04 12.38
CA THR A 265 -10.27 10.59 12.26
C THR A 265 -9.18 10.11 13.20
N SER A 266 -9.44 8.96 13.83
CA SER A 266 -8.46 8.21 14.63
C SER A 266 -8.68 6.74 14.30
N ASP A 267 -7.65 6.07 13.76
CA ASP A 267 -7.81 4.77 13.11
C ASP A 267 -8.97 4.78 12.10
N SER A 268 -9.83 3.77 12.11
CA SER A 268 -11.00 3.63 11.25
C SER A 268 -12.27 4.25 11.83
N GLU A 269 -12.13 5.25 12.70
CA GLU A 269 -13.24 5.89 13.40
C GLU A 269 -13.20 7.42 13.24
N VAL A 270 -14.37 8.03 13.11
CA VAL A 270 -14.54 9.49 13.20
C VAL A 270 -14.97 9.84 14.61
N TYR A 271 -14.22 10.72 15.26
CA TYR A 271 -14.49 11.21 16.60
C TYR A 271 -14.94 12.67 16.57
N ALA A 272 -15.84 13.01 17.49
CA ALA A 272 -16.34 14.35 17.74
C ALA A 272 -15.83 14.90 19.08
N ILE A 273 -15.53 16.18 19.12
CA ILE A 273 -15.26 16.96 20.34
C ILE A 273 -16.13 18.20 20.30
N ALA A 274 -17.20 18.21 21.10
CA ALA A 274 -18.00 19.40 21.31
C ALA A 274 -17.20 20.45 22.11
N SER A 275 -17.45 21.74 21.88
CA SER A 275 -16.67 22.83 22.49
C SER A 275 -16.67 22.88 24.03
N ASP A 276 -17.65 22.26 24.69
CA ASP A 276 -17.74 22.15 26.15
C ASP A 276 -17.32 20.77 26.69
N ALA A 277 -16.92 19.85 25.81
CA ALA A 277 -16.55 18.48 26.14
C ALA A 277 -15.03 18.29 26.12
N SER A 278 -14.52 17.53 27.09
CA SER A 278 -13.12 17.11 27.13
C SER A 278 -12.90 15.68 26.62
N ALA A 279 -13.97 15.00 26.21
CA ALA A 279 -13.93 13.59 25.81
C ALA A 279 -14.26 13.48 24.32
N CYS A 280 -13.45 12.71 23.60
CA CYS A 280 -13.74 12.31 22.23
C CYS A 280 -14.91 11.31 22.23
N VAL A 281 -15.93 11.58 21.43
CA VAL A 281 -17.10 10.70 21.27
C VAL A 281 -17.11 10.14 19.86
N LEU A 282 -17.34 8.84 19.71
CA LEU A 282 -17.48 8.21 18.41
C LEU A 282 -18.68 8.78 17.66
N SER A 283 -18.45 9.25 16.44
CA SER A 283 -19.44 9.92 15.58
C SER A 283 -19.67 9.19 14.25
N GLY A 284 -18.71 8.38 13.79
CA GLY A 284 -18.86 7.59 12.57
C GLY A 284 -17.73 6.60 12.38
N TYR A 285 -17.81 5.81 11.32
CA TYR A 285 -16.76 4.89 10.90
C TYR A 285 -16.15 5.32 9.58
N MET A 286 -14.88 5.00 9.40
CA MET A 286 -14.12 5.26 8.20
C MET A 286 -13.30 4.01 7.87
N PRO A 287 -13.43 3.44 6.66
CA PRO A 287 -12.89 2.11 6.40
C PRO A 287 -11.34 2.05 6.35
N LEU A 288 -10.65 3.20 6.41
CA LEU A 288 -9.18 3.29 6.40
C LEU A 288 -8.68 4.01 7.66
N GLY A 289 -7.38 3.89 7.96
CA GLY A 289 -6.76 4.50 9.14
C GLY A 289 -6.73 6.03 9.09
N GLY A 290 -6.70 6.66 10.27
CA GLY A 290 -6.89 8.10 10.42
C GLY A 290 -5.85 8.96 9.70
N SER A 291 -4.60 8.52 9.68
CA SER A 291 -3.51 9.20 8.94
C SER A 291 -3.52 8.94 7.44
N SER A 292 -4.38 8.05 6.95
CA SER A 292 -4.47 7.71 5.52
C SER A 292 -5.25 8.76 4.71
N TYR A 293 -5.87 9.74 5.37
CA TYR A 293 -6.74 10.73 4.73
C TYR A 293 -5.99 12.03 4.43
N SER A 294 -5.83 12.34 3.13
CA SER A 294 -5.10 13.53 2.66
C SER A 294 -5.94 14.81 2.70
N THR A 295 -7.27 14.67 2.60
CA THR A 295 -8.24 15.77 2.64
C THR A 295 -9.47 15.32 3.43
N ALA A 296 -10.01 16.18 4.28
CA ALA A 296 -11.28 15.98 4.95
C ALA A 296 -12.15 17.23 4.82
N LEU A 297 -13.45 17.02 4.61
CA LEU A 297 -14.45 18.06 4.39
C LEU A 297 -15.69 17.72 5.22
N LEU A 298 -16.41 18.74 5.67
CA LEU A 298 -17.73 18.59 6.23
C LEU A 298 -18.72 19.29 5.30
N MET A 299 -19.72 18.56 4.82
CA MET A 299 -20.82 19.11 4.04
C MET A 299 -22.08 19.15 4.91
N GLY A 300 -22.71 20.32 4.95
CA GLY A 300 -23.86 20.55 5.83
C GLY A 300 -23.47 20.39 7.31
N GLU A 301 -24.32 19.72 8.08
CA GLU A 301 -24.12 19.55 9.53
C GLU A 301 -23.55 18.16 9.88
N ASP A 302 -23.74 17.16 9.01
CA ASP A 302 -23.61 15.74 9.36
C ASP A 302 -22.94 14.86 8.28
N LEU A 303 -22.48 15.39 7.14
CA LEU A 303 -21.81 14.56 6.13
C LEU A 303 -20.31 14.80 6.11
N TYR A 304 -19.56 13.88 6.71
CA TYR A 304 -18.11 13.90 6.71
C TYR A 304 -17.57 13.21 5.45
N ILE A 305 -16.67 13.88 4.74
CA ILE A 305 -16.11 13.39 3.48
C ILE A 305 -14.59 13.36 3.61
N ALA A 306 -13.97 12.24 3.28
CA ALA A 306 -12.53 12.07 3.35
C ALA A 306 -11.98 11.54 2.02
N LEU A 307 -10.79 12.01 1.65
CA LEU A 307 -10.03 11.53 0.50
C LEU A 307 -8.90 10.61 0.96
N SER A 308 -8.86 9.39 0.43
CA SER A 308 -7.71 8.51 0.59
C SER A 308 -7.57 7.61 -0.64
N ARG A 309 -6.33 7.29 -1.02
CA ARG A 309 -6.00 6.37 -2.14
C ARG A 309 -6.77 6.66 -3.44
N GLY A 310 -7.00 7.93 -3.74
CA GLY A 310 -7.70 8.33 -4.97
C GLY A 310 -9.22 8.17 -4.94
N MET A 311 -9.82 7.83 -3.79
CA MET A 311 -11.26 7.65 -3.62
C MET A 311 -11.81 8.60 -2.55
N LEU A 312 -12.96 9.21 -2.83
CA LEU A 312 -13.72 9.94 -1.81
C LEU A 312 -14.66 9.00 -1.07
N MET A 313 -14.70 9.15 0.25
CA MET A 313 -15.57 8.40 1.16
C MET A 313 -16.42 9.40 1.92
N ALA A 314 -17.73 9.33 1.75
CA ALA A 314 -18.69 10.14 2.48
C ALA A 314 -19.38 9.27 3.53
N ARG A 315 -19.48 9.76 4.76
CA ARG A 315 -20.15 9.08 5.87
C ARG A 315 -21.03 10.03 6.64
N GLN A 316 -22.22 9.58 6.98
CA GLN A 316 -23.13 10.30 7.84
C GLN A 316 -22.64 10.19 9.29
N LEU A 317 -22.57 11.34 9.96
CA LEU A 317 -22.15 11.49 11.35
C LEU A 317 -23.33 11.35 12.31
N ASP A 318 -23.00 10.92 13.53
CA ASP A 318 -23.90 10.68 14.65
C ASP A 318 -25.17 9.88 14.30
N PRO A 319 -25.05 8.76 13.55
CA PRO A 319 -26.21 7.95 13.23
C PRO A 319 -26.86 7.41 14.51
N ALA A 320 -28.18 7.34 14.50
CA ALA A 320 -28.95 6.95 15.68
C ALA A 320 -28.58 5.54 16.15
N GLY A 321 -27.96 5.43 17.33
CA GLY A 321 -27.56 4.15 17.91
C GLY A 321 -26.19 3.64 17.44
N ILE A 322 -25.27 4.53 17.04
CA ILE A 322 -23.88 4.16 16.78
C ILE A 322 -23.31 3.33 17.96
N THR A 323 -22.84 2.13 17.65
CA THR A 323 -22.21 1.21 18.60
C THR A 323 -20.96 0.64 17.95
N ARG A 324 -19.94 0.30 18.75
CA ARG A 324 -18.75 -0.50 18.35
C ARG A 324 -19.12 -1.92 17.91
N SER A 325 -19.84 -2.02 16.81
CA SER A 325 -20.35 -3.25 16.20
C SER A 325 -19.96 -3.29 14.71
N ALA A 326 -18.76 -2.82 14.41
CA ALA A 326 -18.18 -2.81 13.07
C ALA A 326 -17.29 -4.06 12.89
N LEU A 327 -17.23 -4.56 11.66
CA LEU A 327 -16.38 -5.71 11.32
C LEU A 327 -14.91 -5.31 11.54
N THR A 328 -14.24 -5.98 12.46
CA THR A 328 -12.85 -5.64 12.81
C THR A 328 -11.88 -6.55 12.07
N ILE A 329 -10.99 -5.94 11.30
CA ILE A 329 -9.96 -6.63 10.53
C ILE A 329 -8.59 -6.28 11.13
N TYR A 330 -7.81 -7.33 11.37
CA TYR A 330 -6.43 -7.22 11.77
C TYR A 330 -5.52 -7.49 10.57
N GLY A 331 -4.75 -6.49 10.15
CA GLY A 331 -3.90 -6.56 8.96
C GLY A 331 -4.69 -6.39 7.65
N ASN A 332 -3.96 -6.32 6.52
CA ASN A 332 -4.49 -6.29 5.14
C ASN A 332 -5.50 -5.15 4.80
N GLY A 333 -5.76 -4.20 5.70
CA GLY A 333 -6.68 -3.06 5.51
C GLY A 333 -6.36 -2.06 4.39
N TYR A 334 -5.35 -2.34 3.57
CA TYR A 334 -4.85 -1.46 2.51
C TYR A 334 -4.56 -2.21 1.20
N SER A 335 -5.03 -3.45 1.03
CA SER A 335 -4.94 -4.17 -0.26
C SER A 335 -5.93 -3.62 -1.28
N ASP A 336 -5.68 -3.85 -2.56
CA ASP A 336 -6.62 -3.45 -3.63
C ASP A 336 -7.93 -4.23 -3.54
N GLU A 337 -7.87 -5.49 -3.11
CA GLU A 337 -9.05 -6.31 -2.82
C GLU A 337 -9.87 -5.75 -1.66
N HIS A 338 -9.22 -5.32 -0.56
CA HIS A 338 -9.91 -4.61 0.53
C HIS A 338 -10.60 -3.36 0.00
N MET A 339 -9.89 -2.54 -0.79
CA MET A 339 -10.46 -1.34 -1.39
C MET A 339 -11.65 -1.65 -2.31
N ALA A 340 -11.61 -2.75 -3.05
CA ALA A 340 -12.73 -3.20 -3.88
C ALA A 340 -13.95 -3.60 -3.03
N VAL A 341 -13.75 -4.34 -1.94
CA VAL A 341 -14.83 -4.69 -0.99
C VAL A 341 -15.46 -3.43 -0.41
N ILE A 342 -14.65 -2.49 0.07
CA ILE A 342 -15.13 -1.23 0.62
C ILE A 342 -15.91 -0.44 -0.44
N SER A 343 -15.34 -0.29 -1.64
CA SER A 343 -15.98 0.44 -2.75
C SER A 343 -17.35 -0.13 -3.11
N GLN A 344 -17.48 -1.46 -3.16
CA GLN A 344 -18.72 -2.15 -3.50
C GLN A 344 -19.74 -2.20 -2.33
N ASN A 345 -19.29 -1.98 -1.09
CA ASN A 345 -20.10 -2.10 0.12
C ASN A 345 -19.95 -0.86 1.03
N PRO A 346 -20.40 0.34 0.59
CA PRO A 346 -20.22 1.58 1.36
C PRO A 346 -20.93 1.60 2.72
N GLN A 347 -21.87 0.68 2.96
CA GLN A 347 -22.63 0.51 4.20
C GLN A 347 -21.95 -0.46 5.19
N LEU A 348 -20.86 -1.12 4.79
CA LEU A 348 -20.10 -2.01 5.66
C LEU A 348 -19.12 -1.16 6.48
N ASP A 349 -19.38 -1.05 7.78
CA ASP A 349 -18.45 -0.45 8.72
C ASP A 349 -17.31 -1.42 9.00
N VAL A 350 -16.09 -1.02 8.63
CA VAL A 350 -14.88 -1.82 8.82
C VAL A 350 -13.91 -1.06 9.71
N LEU A 351 -13.41 -1.73 10.75
CA LEU A 351 -12.33 -1.25 11.58
C LEU A 351 -11.04 -1.95 11.22
N ASN A 352 -10.08 -1.22 10.66
CA ASN A 352 -8.74 -1.72 10.50
C ASN A 352 -7.94 -1.43 11.77
N SER A 353 -7.63 -2.48 12.52
CA SER A 353 -6.71 -2.38 13.66
C SER A 353 -5.30 -2.14 13.10
N SER A 354 -4.93 -0.86 12.97
CA SER A 354 -3.62 -0.41 12.51
C SER A 354 -2.53 -0.61 13.57
N SER A 355 -2.93 -0.76 14.84
CA SER A 355 -2.02 -0.91 15.95
C SER A 355 -1.56 -2.36 16.09
N ASN A 356 -0.26 -2.54 15.87
CA ASN A 356 0.59 -3.70 16.09
C ASN A 356 0.66 -4.64 14.87
N TYR A 357 1.86 -4.79 14.33
CA TYR A 357 2.28 -6.05 13.73
C TYR A 357 1.98 -7.16 14.74
N ILE A 358 1.55 -8.36 14.31
CA ILE A 358 1.54 -9.51 15.24
C ILE A 358 3.00 -9.70 15.63
N GLN A 359 3.42 -9.19 16.80
CA GLN A 359 4.75 -9.49 17.30
C GLN A 359 4.81 -10.96 17.67
N GLU A 360 3.74 -11.51 18.24
CA GLU A 360 3.62 -12.95 18.50
C GLU A 360 2.18 -13.45 18.34
N PHE A 361 2.01 -14.62 17.71
CA PHE A 361 0.71 -15.31 17.62
C PHE A 361 0.10 -15.63 19.00
N THR A 362 0.92 -15.74 20.04
CA THR A 362 0.49 -15.94 21.43
C THR A 362 -0.48 -14.86 21.90
N ASP A 363 -0.27 -13.60 21.52
CA ASP A 363 -1.15 -12.48 21.86
C ASP A 363 -2.50 -12.60 21.15
N VAL A 364 -2.48 -12.93 19.86
CA VAL A 364 -3.71 -13.19 19.08
C VAL A 364 -4.49 -14.35 19.69
N ALA A 365 -3.81 -15.44 20.01
CA ALA A 365 -4.42 -16.60 20.67
C ALA A 365 -5.03 -16.23 22.04
N ALA A 366 -4.33 -15.42 22.84
CA ALA A 366 -4.82 -14.96 24.14
C ALA A 366 -6.08 -14.09 24.00
N LYS A 367 -6.13 -13.17 23.04
CA LYS A 367 -7.32 -12.35 22.74
C LYS A 367 -8.51 -13.20 22.30
N ILE A 368 -8.29 -14.18 21.42
CA ILE A 368 -9.34 -15.12 21.00
C ILE A 368 -9.89 -15.93 22.19
N ILE A 369 -9.01 -16.44 23.07
CA ILE A 369 -9.42 -17.24 24.25
C ILE A 369 -10.18 -16.40 25.28
N THR A 370 -9.69 -15.18 25.56
CA THR A 370 -10.27 -14.29 26.58
C THR A 370 -11.55 -13.62 26.09
N GLY A 371 -11.72 -13.47 24.79
CA GLY A 371 -12.80 -12.70 24.18
C GLY A 371 -12.65 -11.19 24.38
N GLU A 372 -11.48 -10.71 24.82
CA GLU A 372 -11.16 -9.29 24.93
C GLU A 372 -10.69 -8.78 23.56
N ASP A 373 -11.55 -8.00 22.89
CA ASP A 373 -11.25 -7.31 21.63
C ASP A 373 -10.65 -8.21 20.52
N PRO A 374 -11.23 -9.39 20.22
CA PRO A 374 -10.68 -10.23 19.18
C PRO A 374 -11.20 -9.75 17.82
N SER A 375 -10.29 -9.39 16.92
CA SER A 375 -10.65 -9.06 15.54
C SER A 375 -11.44 -10.21 14.89
N ASP A 376 -12.40 -9.86 14.05
CA ASP A 376 -13.26 -10.82 13.37
C ASP A 376 -12.51 -11.57 12.26
N ILE A 377 -11.63 -10.83 11.56
CA ILE A 377 -10.74 -11.35 10.52
C ILE A 377 -9.30 -11.05 10.92
N ILE A 378 -8.43 -12.04 10.75
CA ILE A 378 -7.01 -11.95 11.13
C ILE A 378 -6.14 -12.36 9.95
N THR A 379 -5.21 -11.48 9.55
CA THR A 379 -4.12 -11.81 8.64
C THR A 379 -3.03 -12.59 9.37
N LEU A 380 -2.65 -13.75 8.82
CA LEU A 380 -1.51 -14.55 9.25
C LEU A 380 -0.53 -14.74 8.10
N ASP A 381 0.74 -14.86 8.43
CA ASP A 381 1.81 -15.17 7.50
C ASP A 381 2.30 -16.61 7.70
N SER A 382 2.50 -17.36 6.62
CA SER A 382 2.77 -18.79 6.71
C SER A 382 4.12 -19.14 7.34
N VAL A 383 5.11 -18.23 7.32
CA VAL A 383 6.45 -18.46 7.88
C VAL A 383 6.69 -17.75 9.21
N ASN A 384 5.83 -16.82 9.60
CA ASN A 384 5.89 -16.09 10.87
C ASN A 384 4.73 -16.43 11.83
N ALA A 385 3.77 -17.28 11.41
CA ALA A 385 2.67 -17.69 12.25
C ALA A 385 2.47 -19.22 12.25
N PRO A 386 2.06 -19.78 13.40
CA PRO A 386 1.80 -21.19 13.60
C PRO A 386 0.45 -21.65 13.02
N ILE A 387 0.26 -21.54 11.70
CA ILE A 387 -1.06 -21.65 11.07
C ILE A 387 -1.75 -23.01 11.34
N ARG A 388 -1.00 -24.12 11.32
CA ARG A 388 -1.55 -25.46 11.60
C ARG A 388 -2.04 -25.59 13.04
N ARG A 389 -1.29 -25.01 13.99
CA ARG A 389 -1.67 -25.00 15.40
C ARG A 389 -2.90 -24.12 15.61
N ALA A 390 -3.01 -22.98 14.91
CA ALA A 390 -4.19 -22.12 14.94
C ALA A 390 -5.46 -22.88 14.53
N PHE A 391 -5.37 -23.68 13.46
CA PHE A 391 -6.48 -24.50 12.98
C PHE A 391 -6.82 -25.62 13.99
N LYS A 392 -5.82 -26.37 14.46
CA LYS A 392 -6.01 -27.47 15.44
C LYS A 392 -6.61 -27.01 16.77
N LYS A 393 -6.23 -25.82 17.26
CA LYS A 393 -6.77 -25.24 18.50
C LYS A 393 -8.16 -24.62 18.32
N GLY A 394 -8.68 -24.56 17.09
CA GLY A 394 -10.02 -24.09 16.79
C GLY A 394 -10.16 -22.57 16.84
N TYR A 395 -9.07 -21.83 16.59
CA TYR A 395 -9.13 -20.37 16.52
C TYR A 395 -9.73 -19.87 15.20
N ALA A 396 -9.64 -20.66 14.13
CA ALA A 396 -10.22 -20.33 12.82
C ALA A 396 -11.58 -20.99 12.62
N ALA A 397 -12.50 -20.27 11.96
CA ALA A 397 -13.79 -20.78 11.54
C ALA A 397 -13.65 -21.78 10.38
N ASP A 398 -14.49 -22.80 10.35
CA ASP A 398 -14.59 -23.78 9.25
C ASP A 398 -15.26 -23.13 8.04
N LEU A 399 -14.46 -22.79 7.03
CA LEU A 399 -14.93 -22.15 5.81
C LEU A 399 -15.56 -23.14 4.82
N SER A 400 -15.43 -24.46 5.05
CA SER A 400 -15.99 -25.48 4.16
C SER A 400 -17.53 -25.52 4.17
N ALA A 401 -18.17 -24.83 5.10
CA ALA A 401 -19.61 -24.64 5.12
C ALA A 401 -20.12 -23.66 4.05
N TYR A 402 -19.25 -22.88 3.40
CA TYR A 402 -19.61 -21.81 2.46
C TYR A 402 -19.30 -22.22 1.02
N PRO A 403 -20.33 -22.57 0.20
CA PRO A 403 -20.11 -23.20 -1.10
C PRO A 403 -19.33 -22.33 -2.09
N GLU A 404 -19.51 -21.01 -2.04
CA GLU A 404 -18.86 -20.10 -2.98
C GLU A 404 -17.35 -19.95 -2.69
N ILE A 405 -16.98 -19.80 -1.42
CA ILE A 405 -15.57 -19.84 -0.99
C ILE A 405 -14.94 -21.18 -1.40
N MET A 406 -15.66 -22.29 -1.18
CA MET A 406 -15.17 -23.62 -1.54
C MET A 406 -15.03 -23.82 -3.04
N GLU A 407 -15.90 -23.23 -3.87
CA GLU A 407 -15.80 -23.29 -5.33
C GLU A 407 -14.51 -22.62 -5.80
N MET A 408 -14.24 -21.39 -5.33
CA MET A 408 -13.01 -20.67 -5.64
C MET A 408 -11.78 -21.40 -5.10
N ALA A 409 -11.78 -21.80 -3.82
CA ALA A 409 -10.64 -22.51 -3.23
C ALA A 409 -10.33 -23.83 -3.97
N SER A 410 -11.35 -24.59 -4.38
CA SER A 410 -11.14 -25.87 -5.07
C SER A 410 -10.53 -25.74 -6.46
N ALA A 411 -10.59 -24.55 -7.08
CA ALA A 411 -9.96 -24.27 -8.37
C ALA A 411 -8.49 -23.86 -8.24
N MET A 412 -8.02 -23.53 -7.03
CA MET A 412 -6.64 -23.11 -6.80
C MET A 412 -5.65 -24.27 -6.98
N ASN A 413 -4.38 -23.92 -7.22
CA ASN A 413 -3.28 -24.86 -7.21
C ASN A 413 -3.26 -25.63 -5.86
N PRO A 414 -3.16 -26.98 -5.89
CA PRO A 414 -3.18 -27.81 -4.71
C PRO A 414 -2.16 -27.44 -3.63
N ALA A 415 -1.04 -26.81 -3.99
CA ALA A 415 -0.03 -26.34 -3.04
C ALA A 415 -0.62 -25.37 -2.00
N PHE A 416 -1.51 -24.47 -2.42
CA PHE A 416 -2.15 -23.48 -1.55
C PHE A 416 -3.25 -24.11 -0.71
N THR A 417 -4.17 -24.84 -1.34
CA THR A 417 -5.30 -25.46 -0.62
C THR A 417 -4.85 -26.46 0.44
N SER A 418 -3.75 -27.18 0.18
CA SER A 418 -3.16 -28.10 1.16
C SER A 418 -2.64 -27.40 2.41
N ALA A 419 -2.11 -26.18 2.27
CA ALA A 419 -1.62 -25.38 3.41
C ALA A 419 -2.76 -24.75 4.22
N LEU A 420 -3.88 -24.43 3.56
CA LEU A 420 -5.03 -23.76 4.15
C LEU A 420 -6.10 -24.73 4.69
N THR A 421 -5.86 -26.04 4.55
CA THR A 421 -6.78 -27.10 4.95
C THR A 421 -6.22 -27.91 6.13
N GLN A 422 -7.06 -28.22 7.09
CA GLN A 422 -6.76 -29.16 8.19
C GLN A 422 -7.90 -30.17 8.34
N ASP A 423 -7.59 -31.46 8.35
CA ASP A 423 -8.58 -32.56 8.44
C ASP A 423 -9.69 -32.49 7.37
N GLY A 424 -9.32 -32.06 6.15
CA GLY A 424 -10.22 -31.94 5.01
C GLY A 424 -11.16 -30.73 5.03
N LYS A 425 -10.93 -29.77 5.94
CA LYS A 425 -11.69 -28.51 6.06
C LYS A 425 -10.80 -27.30 5.81
N LEU A 426 -11.34 -26.32 5.09
CA LEU A 426 -10.68 -25.05 4.78
C LEU A 426 -10.85 -24.07 5.95
N TYR A 427 -9.78 -23.37 6.33
CA TYR A 427 -9.81 -22.43 7.47
C TYR A 427 -9.33 -21.01 7.16
N ALA A 428 -8.75 -20.80 5.99
CA ALA A 428 -8.24 -19.50 5.56
C ALA A 428 -8.25 -19.37 4.04
N VAL A 429 -8.12 -18.13 3.55
CA VAL A 429 -8.00 -17.79 2.13
C VAL A 429 -6.72 -16.98 1.91
N PRO A 430 -5.97 -17.20 0.81
CA PRO A 430 -4.70 -16.50 0.58
C PRO A 430 -4.96 -15.04 0.21
N THR A 431 -4.02 -14.14 0.55
CA THR A 431 -4.08 -12.71 0.15
C THR A 431 -2.89 -12.26 -0.66
N SER A 432 -1.74 -12.91 -0.50
CA SER A 432 -0.53 -12.62 -1.25
C SER A 432 0.32 -13.88 -1.33
N ILE A 433 1.20 -13.91 -2.34
CA ILE A 433 2.19 -14.95 -2.53
C ILE A 433 3.54 -14.26 -2.68
N MET A 434 4.52 -14.72 -1.94
CA MET A 434 5.91 -14.30 -2.07
C MET A 434 6.76 -15.54 -2.32
N GLY A 435 7.43 -15.59 -3.47
CA GLY A 435 8.34 -16.67 -3.83
C GLY A 435 9.63 -16.08 -4.36
N TYR A 436 10.64 -15.93 -3.51
CA TYR A 436 11.95 -15.43 -3.89
C TYR A 436 13.02 -16.47 -3.63
N GLY A 437 14.04 -16.48 -4.46
CA GLY A 437 15.22 -17.31 -4.23
C GLY A 437 16.19 -17.27 -5.39
N LEU A 438 16.74 -18.44 -5.70
CA LEU A 438 17.85 -18.55 -6.64
C LEU A 438 17.40 -18.26 -8.07
N GLY A 439 18.20 -17.49 -8.79
CA GLY A 439 18.13 -17.38 -10.24
C GLY A 439 19.52 -17.31 -10.84
N TYR A 440 19.59 -17.31 -12.16
CA TYR A 440 20.83 -17.24 -12.91
C TYR A 440 20.79 -16.14 -13.97
N SER A 441 21.95 -15.56 -14.28
CA SER A 441 22.15 -14.63 -15.39
C SER A 441 22.32 -15.37 -16.71
N LYS A 442 21.47 -15.06 -17.70
CA LYS A 442 21.60 -15.60 -19.06
C LYS A 442 22.87 -15.10 -19.75
N ASN A 443 23.21 -13.83 -19.54
CA ASN A 443 24.40 -13.21 -20.13
C ASN A 443 25.68 -13.83 -19.57
N VAL A 444 25.80 -13.95 -18.24
CA VAL A 444 26.98 -14.56 -17.62
C VAL A 444 27.11 -16.03 -18.02
N LEU A 445 25.99 -16.77 -18.10
CA LEU A 445 26.00 -18.15 -18.59
C LEU A 445 26.61 -18.26 -20.00
N GLU A 446 26.23 -17.37 -20.92
CA GLU A 446 26.81 -17.32 -22.27
C GLU A 446 28.30 -16.93 -22.26
N GLN A 447 28.68 -15.95 -21.43
CA GLN A 447 30.07 -15.51 -21.29
C GLN A 447 31.00 -16.65 -20.85
N LEU A 448 30.54 -17.46 -19.88
CA LEU A 448 31.26 -18.62 -19.37
C LEU A 448 31.24 -19.81 -20.36
N GLY A 449 30.58 -19.68 -21.51
CA GLY A 449 30.41 -20.76 -22.49
C GLY A 449 29.55 -21.92 -21.98
N MET A 450 28.75 -21.67 -20.93
CA MET A 450 27.84 -22.63 -20.32
C MET A 450 26.48 -22.61 -21.05
N THR A 451 25.73 -23.67 -20.83
CA THR A 451 24.34 -23.83 -21.26
C THR A 451 23.45 -24.12 -20.06
N GLN A 452 22.13 -24.14 -20.26
CA GLN A 452 21.20 -24.50 -19.17
C GLN A 452 21.40 -25.93 -18.67
N GLU A 453 21.96 -26.83 -19.48
CA GLU A 453 22.27 -28.21 -19.07
C GLU A 453 23.45 -28.28 -18.08
N ASP A 454 24.24 -27.20 -17.96
CA ASP A 454 25.37 -27.10 -17.04
C ASP A 454 24.98 -26.48 -15.68
N LEU A 455 23.73 -26.01 -15.55
CA LEU A 455 23.21 -25.44 -14.30
C LEU A 455 22.92 -26.56 -13.28
N PRO A 456 23.07 -26.27 -11.97
CA PRO A 456 22.77 -27.26 -10.94
C PRO A 456 21.26 -27.55 -10.90
N GLU A 457 20.89 -28.82 -10.74
CA GLU A 457 19.51 -29.26 -10.53
C GLU A 457 19.25 -29.55 -9.04
N THR A 458 20.30 -29.75 -8.24
CA THR A 458 20.21 -30.05 -6.81
C THR A 458 20.98 -29.07 -5.93
N LEU A 459 20.61 -29.00 -4.64
CA LEU A 459 21.36 -28.23 -3.64
C LEU A 459 22.83 -28.65 -3.55
N LEU A 460 23.14 -29.95 -3.68
CA LEU A 460 24.51 -30.42 -3.60
C LEU A 460 25.34 -29.94 -4.81
N GLU A 461 24.78 -30.04 -6.02
CA GLU A 461 25.42 -29.56 -7.24
C GLU A 461 25.67 -28.05 -7.20
N LEU A 462 24.73 -27.27 -6.64
CA LEU A 462 24.93 -25.83 -6.44
C LEU A 462 26.14 -25.55 -5.55
N LEU A 463 26.24 -26.24 -4.41
CA LEU A 463 27.34 -26.06 -3.47
C LEU A 463 28.69 -26.52 -4.07
N GLU A 464 28.68 -27.61 -4.84
CA GLU A 464 29.87 -28.11 -5.52
C GLU A 464 30.32 -27.19 -6.65
N LEU A 465 29.39 -26.65 -7.45
CA LEU A 465 29.71 -25.64 -8.46
C LEU A 465 30.31 -24.39 -7.80
N ALA A 466 29.69 -23.90 -6.73
CA ALA A 466 30.20 -22.74 -5.99
C ALA A 466 31.61 -22.96 -5.41
N ALA A 467 31.90 -24.19 -4.93
CA ALA A 467 33.21 -24.53 -4.39
C ALA A 467 34.32 -24.59 -5.45
N ASN A 468 33.98 -24.86 -6.72
CA ASN A 468 34.95 -25.02 -7.80
C ASN A 468 34.96 -23.84 -8.79
N PHE A 469 34.00 -22.92 -8.70
CA PHE A 469 33.78 -21.85 -9.68
C PHE A 469 35.05 -21.07 -10.02
N GLN A 470 35.80 -20.59 -9.01
CA GLN A 470 37.00 -19.81 -9.26
C GLN A 470 38.09 -20.62 -9.97
N ALA A 471 38.25 -21.89 -9.61
CA ALA A 471 39.23 -22.78 -10.24
C ALA A 471 38.87 -23.12 -11.70
N ASP A 472 37.58 -23.22 -12.00
CA ASP A 472 37.08 -23.62 -13.31
C ASP A 472 36.94 -22.43 -14.28
N TYR A 473 36.59 -21.23 -13.78
CA TYR A 473 36.24 -20.07 -14.61
C TYR A 473 37.01 -18.78 -14.28
N GLY A 474 37.51 -18.62 -13.06
CA GLY A 474 37.98 -17.33 -12.55
C GLY A 474 39.23 -16.76 -13.23
N ASP A 475 40.12 -17.60 -13.76
CA ASP A 475 41.33 -17.16 -14.49
C ASP A 475 41.01 -16.58 -15.89
N GLU A 476 39.91 -17.00 -16.51
CA GLU A 476 39.51 -16.58 -17.86
C GLU A 476 38.45 -15.46 -17.85
N HIS A 477 37.78 -15.27 -16.71
CA HIS A 477 36.68 -14.33 -16.50
C HIS A 477 36.85 -13.53 -15.19
N GLU A 478 37.83 -12.63 -15.17
CA GLU A 478 38.16 -11.81 -13.98
C GLU A 478 37.02 -10.84 -13.56
N ASP A 479 36.05 -10.58 -14.43
CA ASP A 479 34.89 -9.70 -14.22
C ASP A 479 33.62 -10.44 -13.75
N VAL A 480 33.70 -11.77 -13.56
CA VAL A 480 32.57 -12.61 -13.20
C VAL A 480 32.77 -13.25 -11.81
N THR A 481 31.69 -13.31 -11.03
CA THR A 481 31.62 -14.04 -9.75
C THR A 481 30.49 -15.06 -9.75
N VAL A 482 30.57 -16.06 -8.88
CA VAL A 482 29.50 -17.05 -8.72
C VAL A 482 28.24 -16.46 -8.07
N PHE A 483 28.42 -15.56 -7.10
CA PHE A 483 27.35 -14.90 -6.32
C PHE A 483 27.73 -13.45 -6.04
N SER A 484 26.74 -12.61 -5.75
CA SER A 484 26.94 -11.18 -5.48
C SER A 484 27.39 -10.88 -4.04
N TRP A 485 26.54 -11.07 -3.03
CA TRP A 485 26.82 -10.66 -1.64
C TRP A 485 26.11 -11.53 -0.59
N GLY A 486 26.68 -11.60 0.62
CA GLY A 486 26.04 -12.24 1.79
C GLY A 486 25.82 -13.74 1.60
N THR A 487 26.66 -14.37 0.78
CA THR A 487 26.36 -15.65 0.14
C THR A 487 26.28 -16.80 1.13
N ARG A 488 27.17 -16.82 2.14
CA ARG A 488 27.18 -17.90 3.15
C ARG A 488 25.85 -17.99 3.89
N ASN A 489 25.36 -16.87 4.39
CA ASN A 489 24.12 -16.81 5.17
C ASN A 489 22.91 -17.13 4.29
N TYR A 490 22.90 -16.65 3.04
CA TYR A 490 21.88 -17.01 2.07
C TYR A 490 21.85 -18.52 1.81
N LEU A 491 22.98 -19.14 1.42
CA LEU A 491 23.04 -20.57 1.08
C LEU A 491 22.65 -21.45 2.27
N LEU A 492 23.12 -21.10 3.48
CA LEU A 492 22.73 -21.81 4.70
C LEU A 492 21.22 -21.74 4.94
N SER A 493 20.64 -20.54 4.86
CA SER A 493 19.20 -20.33 5.09
C SER A 493 18.35 -21.00 4.01
N HIS A 494 18.73 -20.86 2.75
CA HIS A 494 18.03 -21.46 1.61
C HIS A 494 18.03 -22.99 1.70
N MET A 495 19.18 -23.59 2.01
CA MET A 495 19.33 -25.02 2.21
C MET A 495 18.47 -25.53 3.38
N LEU A 496 18.48 -24.85 4.53
CA LEU A 496 17.66 -25.21 5.68
C LEU A 496 16.17 -25.17 5.33
N THR A 497 15.73 -24.10 4.69
CA THR A 497 14.33 -23.89 4.31
C THR A 497 13.83 -24.95 3.33
N LEU A 498 14.58 -25.22 2.25
CA LEU A 498 14.21 -26.25 1.28
C LEU A 498 14.22 -27.65 1.89
N TYR A 499 15.24 -27.96 2.70
CA TYR A 499 15.34 -29.23 3.40
C TYR A 499 14.16 -29.45 4.37
N ALA A 500 13.84 -28.47 5.20
CA ALA A 500 12.71 -28.52 6.13
C ALA A 500 11.38 -28.65 5.38
N SER A 501 11.20 -27.88 4.30
CA SER A 501 9.99 -27.94 3.47
C SER A 501 9.80 -29.33 2.83
N GLN A 502 10.88 -29.96 2.35
CA GLN A 502 10.83 -31.34 1.84
C GLN A 502 10.44 -32.35 2.92
N GLN A 503 11.00 -32.23 4.13
CA GLN A 503 10.67 -33.13 5.24
C GLN A 503 9.20 -32.98 5.67
N LEU A 504 8.71 -31.75 5.79
CA LEU A 504 7.31 -31.47 6.13
C LEU A 504 6.35 -31.97 5.04
N ARG A 505 6.74 -31.89 3.77
CA ARG A 505 5.99 -32.46 2.65
C ARG A 505 5.92 -33.99 2.72
N ASP A 506 7.02 -34.65 3.05
CA ASP A 506 7.15 -36.12 2.98
C ASP A 506 6.68 -36.85 4.25
N ALA A 507 6.91 -36.30 5.45
CA ALA A 507 6.89 -37.07 6.70
C ALA A 507 6.33 -36.34 7.94
N GLU A 508 5.78 -35.12 7.81
CA GLU A 508 5.25 -34.24 8.89
C GLU A 508 6.25 -33.80 9.98
N ASP A 509 7.37 -34.51 10.19
CA ASP A 509 8.42 -34.21 11.16
C ASP A 509 9.73 -33.78 10.47
N ILE A 510 10.52 -32.92 11.12
CA ILE A 510 11.84 -32.46 10.63
C ILE A 510 12.98 -33.12 11.42
N HIS A 511 13.97 -33.66 10.69
CA HIS A 511 15.18 -34.25 11.25
C HIS A 511 16.43 -33.78 10.50
N PHE A 512 17.40 -33.19 11.20
CA PHE A 512 18.65 -32.69 10.63
C PHE A 512 19.83 -33.67 10.77
N ASP A 513 19.83 -34.60 11.73
CA ASP A 513 20.85 -35.65 11.83
C ASP A 513 20.60 -36.77 10.82
N THR A 514 20.72 -36.42 9.54
CA THR A 514 20.56 -37.34 8.42
C THR A 514 21.83 -37.34 7.55
N PRO A 515 22.09 -38.44 6.81
CA PRO A 515 23.22 -38.48 5.87
C PRO A 515 23.19 -37.34 4.85
N LEU A 516 22.01 -37.02 4.31
CA LEU A 516 21.84 -35.96 3.31
C LEU A 516 22.21 -34.58 3.86
N PHE A 517 21.62 -34.18 4.99
CA PHE A 517 21.87 -32.85 5.55
C PHE A 517 23.34 -32.69 5.99
N ARG A 518 23.95 -33.76 6.51
CA ARG A 518 25.39 -33.80 6.80
C ARG A 518 26.26 -33.61 5.56
N SER A 519 25.90 -34.24 4.44
CA SER A 519 26.59 -34.05 3.16
C SER A 519 26.48 -32.61 2.66
N LEU A 520 25.29 -32.00 2.76
CA LEU A 520 25.10 -30.59 2.37
C LEU A 520 25.94 -29.64 3.24
N MET A 521 25.94 -29.83 4.56
CA MET A 521 26.81 -29.06 5.47
C MET A 521 28.30 -29.23 5.16
N GLN A 522 28.72 -30.44 4.78
CA GLN A 522 30.10 -30.71 4.38
C GLN A 522 30.46 -29.99 3.08
N ALA A 523 29.56 -29.97 2.09
CA ALA A 523 29.76 -29.27 0.82
C ALA A 523 29.81 -27.75 1.02
N LEU A 524 28.91 -27.19 1.82
CA LEU A 524 28.93 -25.77 2.21
C LEU A 524 30.27 -25.37 2.86
N ALA A 525 30.85 -26.26 3.66
CA ALA A 525 32.14 -26.02 4.32
C ALA A 525 33.35 -26.10 3.37
N GLN A 526 33.21 -26.62 2.15
CA GLN A 526 34.28 -26.63 1.15
C GLN A 526 34.40 -25.31 0.38
N ILE A 527 33.37 -24.47 0.39
CA ILE A 527 33.37 -23.21 -0.35
C ILE A 527 34.29 -22.20 0.37
N ASP A 528 35.29 -21.67 -0.35
CA ASP A 528 36.13 -20.58 0.13
C ASP A 528 35.48 -19.23 -0.18
N PHE A 529 34.50 -18.84 0.64
CA PHE A 529 33.77 -17.59 0.45
C PHE A 529 34.66 -16.33 0.49
N ALA A 530 35.86 -16.39 1.10
CA ALA A 530 36.77 -15.24 1.12
C ALA A 530 37.36 -14.93 -0.27
N GLU A 531 37.23 -15.84 -1.23
CA GLU A 531 37.70 -15.69 -2.60
C GLU A 531 36.81 -14.75 -3.42
N PHE A 532 35.51 -14.67 -3.12
CA PHE A 532 34.54 -13.90 -3.91
C PHE A 532 33.54 -13.06 -3.09
N ASP A 533 33.43 -13.23 -1.77
CA ASP A 533 32.52 -12.48 -0.90
C ASP A 533 33.33 -11.61 0.09
N PRO A 534 33.57 -10.32 -0.22
CA PRO A 534 34.28 -9.41 0.67
C PRO A 534 33.63 -9.24 2.05
N TYR A 535 32.34 -9.54 2.20
CA TYR A 535 31.67 -9.53 3.51
C TYR A 535 32.29 -10.55 4.48
N GLU A 536 32.86 -11.66 3.99
CA GLU A 536 33.58 -12.62 4.84
C GLU A 536 34.86 -12.04 5.45
N GLN A 537 35.51 -11.10 4.76
CA GLN A 537 36.74 -10.49 5.21
C GLN A 537 36.49 -9.26 6.08
N TYR A 538 35.52 -8.44 5.70
CA TYR A 538 35.31 -7.11 6.28
C TYR A 538 34.03 -7.01 7.13
N GLY A 539 33.10 -7.95 7.00
CA GLY A 539 31.76 -7.86 7.59
C GLY A 539 31.08 -6.54 7.23
N GLU A 540 30.33 -5.97 8.18
CA GLU A 540 29.69 -4.65 8.07
C GLU A 540 30.63 -3.51 7.68
N ALA A 541 31.94 -3.63 7.94
CA ALA A 541 32.88 -2.57 7.59
C ALA A 541 33.04 -2.39 6.07
N VAL A 542 32.57 -3.34 5.25
CA VAL A 542 32.59 -3.23 3.79
C VAL A 542 31.83 -1.99 3.29
N TYR A 543 30.76 -1.59 4.00
CA TYR A 543 29.94 -0.42 3.65
C TYR A 543 30.70 0.91 3.80
N ASP A 544 31.76 0.93 4.61
CA ASP A 544 32.62 2.10 4.81
C ASP A 544 33.84 2.07 3.86
N MET A 545 33.89 1.15 2.89
CA MET A 545 35.01 0.94 1.98
C MET A 545 34.61 1.15 0.50
N PRO A 546 34.60 2.40 -0.01
CA PRO A 546 34.15 2.73 -1.36
C PRO A 546 34.86 1.96 -2.47
N GLU A 547 36.18 1.73 -2.34
CA GLU A 547 36.96 1.01 -3.37
C GLU A 547 36.56 -0.47 -3.48
N VAL A 548 36.21 -1.10 -2.35
CA VAL A 548 35.74 -2.49 -2.33
C VAL A 548 34.34 -2.55 -2.91
N LEU A 549 33.46 -1.63 -2.49
CA LEU A 549 32.09 -1.54 -2.99
C LEU A 549 32.03 -1.27 -4.50
N ASP A 550 32.86 -0.33 -5.00
CA ASP A 550 32.94 -0.01 -6.43
C ASP A 550 33.44 -1.20 -7.26
N SER A 551 34.44 -1.94 -6.75
CA SER A 551 34.94 -3.15 -7.41
C SER A 551 33.89 -4.24 -7.45
N MET A 552 33.12 -4.41 -6.37
CA MET A 552 32.05 -5.40 -6.28
C MET A 552 30.89 -5.08 -7.21
N ASN A 553 30.46 -3.81 -7.26
CA ASN A 553 29.37 -3.36 -8.13
C ASN A 553 29.68 -3.49 -9.63
N GLN A 554 30.95 -3.74 -9.98
CA GLN A 554 31.39 -3.98 -11.36
C GLN A 554 31.42 -5.47 -11.72
N MET A 555 31.31 -6.39 -10.77
CA MET A 555 31.27 -7.84 -11.03
C MET A 555 29.89 -8.25 -11.56
N GLU A 556 29.87 -9.09 -12.59
CA GLU A 556 28.65 -9.78 -13.01
C GLU A 556 28.54 -11.13 -12.29
N SER A 557 27.38 -11.46 -11.72
CA SER A 557 27.19 -12.70 -10.96
C SER A 557 26.45 -13.76 -11.78
N LEU A 558 26.94 -15.01 -11.78
CA LEU A 558 26.23 -16.13 -12.39
C LEU A 558 24.90 -16.38 -11.69
N PHE A 559 24.89 -16.41 -10.35
CA PHE A 559 23.67 -16.61 -9.56
C PHE A 559 23.24 -15.36 -8.80
N SER A 560 21.94 -15.10 -8.82
CA SER A 560 21.26 -14.12 -7.98
C SER A 560 20.49 -14.82 -6.88
N THR A 561 20.49 -14.22 -5.69
CA THR A 561 19.86 -14.74 -4.48
C THR A 561 18.45 -14.18 -4.24
N TYR A 562 17.98 -13.32 -5.15
CA TYR A 562 16.71 -12.62 -5.02
C TYR A 562 16.01 -12.50 -6.39
N VAL A 563 15.54 -13.64 -6.90
CA VAL A 563 14.72 -13.71 -8.12
C VAL A 563 13.34 -14.23 -7.77
N ASP A 564 12.31 -13.56 -8.27
CA ASP A 564 10.91 -13.93 -8.07
C ASP A 564 10.57 -15.18 -8.91
N TYR A 565 9.98 -16.19 -8.28
CA TYR A 565 9.33 -17.32 -8.95
C TYR A 565 7.91 -17.56 -8.45
N GLY A 566 7.42 -16.74 -7.52
CA GLY A 566 6.03 -16.75 -7.04
C GLY A 566 5.07 -16.08 -8.01
N SER A 567 5.61 -15.22 -8.89
CA SER A 567 4.86 -14.46 -9.90
C SER A 567 5.33 -14.76 -11.33
N PRO A 568 4.44 -14.68 -12.34
CA PRO A 568 4.85 -14.67 -13.75
C PRO A 568 5.80 -13.52 -14.11
N ASN A 569 5.79 -12.40 -13.37
CA ASN A 569 6.72 -11.28 -13.60
C ASN A 569 8.19 -11.68 -13.46
N GLY A 570 8.48 -12.70 -12.65
CA GLY A 570 9.83 -13.26 -12.51
C GLY A 570 10.37 -13.95 -13.77
N PHE A 571 9.52 -14.16 -14.78
CA PHE A 571 9.84 -14.88 -16.01
C PHE A 571 9.93 -13.96 -17.25
N ASP A 572 10.11 -12.65 -17.05
CA ASP A 572 10.28 -11.70 -18.15
C ASP A 572 11.41 -12.12 -19.09
N ALA A 573 11.07 -12.35 -20.36
CA ALA A 573 12.03 -12.74 -21.38
C ALA A 573 13.12 -11.68 -21.61
N SER A 574 12.82 -10.41 -21.33
CA SER A 574 13.74 -9.27 -21.43
C SER A 574 14.70 -9.16 -20.25
N SER A 575 14.34 -9.71 -19.09
CA SER A 575 15.21 -9.79 -17.92
C SER A 575 16.44 -10.64 -18.21
N ASP A 576 17.62 -10.23 -17.75
CA ASP A 576 18.81 -11.07 -17.77
C ASP A 576 18.70 -12.24 -16.77
N GLN A 577 17.96 -12.04 -15.69
CA GLN A 577 17.82 -12.98 -14.59
C GLN A 577 16.63 -13.92 -14.84
N MET A 578 16.85 -15.21 -14.65
CA MET A 578 15.83 -16.25 -14.76
C MET A 578 15.82 -17.11 -13.49
N PRO A 579 14.64 -17.47 -12.94
CA PRO A 579 14.56 -18.33 -11.76
C PRO A 579 15.21 -19.70 -11.97
N LEU A 580 15.85 -20.22 -10.92
CA LEU A 580 16.43 -21.55 -10.86
C LEU A 580 15.86 -22.31 -9.66
N ILE A 581 14.99 -23.27 -9.92
CA ILE A 581 14.32 -24.06 -8.89
C ILE A 581 15.01 -25.40 -8.75
N LEU A 582 15.52 -25.66 -7.55
CA LEU A 582 16.35 -26.82 -7.24
C LEU A 582 15.57 -27.92 -6.52
N ALA A 583 16.00 -29.15 -6.72
CA ALA A 583 15.66 -30.27 -5.86
C ALA A 583 16.58 -30.31 -4.63
N VAL A 584 16.08 -30.87 -3.52
CA VAL A 584 16.88 -31.05 -2.30
C VAL A 584 17.97 -32.12 -2.49
N GLU A 585 17.68 -33.16 -3.27
CA GLU A 585 18.62 -34.22 -3.65
C GLU A 585 18.23 -34.84 -5.00
N GLU A 586 19.16 -35.59 -5.61
CA GLU A 586 18.92 -36.28 -6.87
C GLU A 586 17.72 -37.23 -6.78
N GLY A 587 16.82 -37.16 -7.77
CA GLY A 587 15.63 -37.99 -7.84
C GLY A 587 14.44 -37.52 -7.00
N LYS A 588 14.57 -36.39 -6.28
CA LYS A 588 13.42 -35.65 -5.73
C LYS A 588 12.90 -34.64 -6.74
N GLU A 589 11.63 -34.27 -6.59
CA GLU A 589 11.07 -33.15 -7.35
C GLU A 589 11.66 -31.82 -6.85
N PRO A 590 11.89 -30.85 -7.76
CA PRO A 590 12.23 -29.49 -7.38
C PRO A 590 11.19 -28.85 -6.45
N LEU A 591 11.64 -27.88 -5.65
CA LEU A 591 10.80 -27.18 -4.68
C LEU A 591 10.90 -25.67 -4.87
N ALA A 592 9.79 -25.05 -5.22
CA ALA A 592 9.61 -23.59 -5.22
C ALA A 592 8.92 -23.18 -3.91
N GLY A 593 9.70 -22.70 -2.95
CA GLY A 593 9.22 -22.32 -1.61
C GLY A 593 8.43 -21.01 -1.62
N LEU A 594 7.17 -21.05 -1.20
CA LEU A 594 6.28 -19.89 -1.17
C LEU A 594 5.94 -19.51 0.26
N GLN A 595 6.14 -18.24 0.58
CA GLN A 595 5.50 -17.59 1.72
C GLN A 595 4.13 -17.10 1.25
N ILE A 596 3.09 -17.30 2.07
CA ILE A 596 1.76 -16.76 1.79
C ILE A 596 1.24 -16.00 3.00
N GLU A 597 0.63 -14.85 2.76
CA GLU A 597 -0.29 -14.26 3.72
C GLU A 597 -1.70 -14.79 3.47
N MET A 598 -2.48 -14.90 4.54
CA MET A 598 -3.84 -15.45 4.48
C MET A 598 -4.76 -14.75 5.48
N LEU A 599 -6.05 -14.69 5.15
CA LEU A 599 -7.10 -14.25 6.06
C LEU A 599 -7.81 -15.47 6.64
N MET A 600 -7.87 -15.52 7.97
CA MET A 600 -8.75 -16.44 8.70
C MET A 600 -9.85 -15.65 9.42
N VAL A 601 -11.03 -16.27 9.53
CA VAL A 601 -12.12 -15.74 10.35
C VAL A 601 -11.99 -16.32 11.75
N ASN A 602 -12.03 -15.47 12.77
CA ASN A 602 -12.05 -15.90 14.16
C ASN A 602 -13.30 -16.76 14.44
N SER A 603 -13.10 -17.97 14.98
CA SER A 603 -14.20 -18.90 15.29
C SER A 603 -15.19 -18.37 16.33
N GLN A 604 -14.80 -17.37 17.12
CA GLN A 604 -15.63 -16.70 18.13
C GLN A 604 -16.19 -15.34 17.67
N SER A 605 -16.03 -14.98 16.39
CA SER A 605 -16.50 -13.69 15.86
C SER A 605 -18.01 -13.50 16.06
N GLY A 606 -18.39 -12.30 16.53
CA GLY A 606 -19.78 -11.85 16.59
C GLY A 606 -20.35 -11.43 15.22
N HIS A 607 -19.48 -11.24 14.23
CA HIS A 607 -19.76 -10.74 12.88
C HIS A 607 -19.58 -11.81 11.80
N MET A 608 -19.83 -13.08 12.11
CA MET A 608 -19.55 -14.22 11.21
C MET A 608 -20.12 -14.03 9.80
N ASP A 609 -21.40 -13.65 9.67
CA ASP A 609 -22.03 -13.48 8.34
C ASP A 609 -21.38 -12.34 7.54
N GLU A 610 -21.03 -11.22 8.19
CA GLU A 610 -20.33 -10.09 7.58
C GLU A 610 -18.90 -10.45 7.19
N ALA A 611 -18.18 -11.18 8.05
CA ALA A 611 -16.82 -11.64 7.80
C ALA A 611 -16.76 -12.59 6.59
N ILE A 612 -17.72 -13.51 6.48
CA ILE A 612 -17.81 -14.43 5.33
C ILE A 612 -18.18 -13.68 4.05
N SER A 613 -19.10 -12.72 4.13
CA SER A 613 -19.42 -11.86 2.98
C SER A 613 -18.18 -11.07 2.54
N TYR A 614 -17.44 -10.48 3.48
CA TYR A 614 -16.18 -9.77 3.21
C TYR A 614 -15.16 -10.69 2.51
N LEU A 615 -14.88 -11.88 3.06
CA LEU A 615 -13.94 -12.82 2.44
C LEU A 615 -14.38 -13.24 1.03
N THR A 616 -15.68 -13.44 0.82
CA THR A 616 -16.22 -13.84 -0.48
C THR A 616 -16.02 -12.74 -1.51
N GLU A 617 -16.37 -11.48 -1.18
CA GLU A 617 -16.13 -10.35 -2.09
C GLU A 617 -14.63 -10.08 -2.28
N TYR A 618 -13.81 -10.27 -1.25
CA TYR A 618 -12.35 -10.16 -1.35
C TYR A 618 -11.80 -11.12 -2.43
N MET A 619 -12.16 -12.41 -2.34
CA MET A 619 -11.71 -13.43 -3.29
C MET A 619 -12.20 -13.19 -4.72
N ARG A 620 -13.39 -12.62 -4.90
CA ARG A 620 -13.91 -12.26 -6.24
C ARG A 620 -13.12 -11.13 -6.91
N ASN A 621 -12.42 -10.32 -6.13
CA ASN A 621 -11.68 -9.16 -6.61
C ASN A 621 -10.15 -9.39 -6.61
N TYR A 622 -9.66 -10.63 -6.46
CA TYR A 622 -8.23 -10.93 -6.58
C TYR A 622 -7.64 -10.33 -7.86
N GLY A 623 -6.53 -9.59 -7.73
CA GLY A 623 -5.82 -9.03 -8.88
C GLY A 623 -5.35 -10.10 -9.87
N ASP A 624 -5.10 -9.68 -11.12
CA ASP A 624 -4.77 -10.61 -12.21
C ASP A 624 -3.47 -11.41 -11.93
N GLU A 625 -2.44 -10.77 -11.39
CA GLU A 625 -1.17 -11.41 -11.05
C GLU A 625 -1.35 -12.54 -10.01
N LEU A 626 -2.05 -12.24 -8.90
CA LEU A 626 -2.38 -13.21 -7.87
C LEU A 626 -3.28 -14.32 -8.43
N SER A 627 -4.24 -13.97 -9.28
CA SER A 627 -5.13 -14.94 -9.93
C SER A 627 -4.36 -15.90 -10.84
N ILE A 628 -3.38 -15.42 -11.63
CA ILE A 628 -2.49 -16.27 -12.41
C ILE A 628 -1.72 -17.19 -11.46
N ALA A 629 -1.11 -16.69 -10.39
CA ALA A 629 -0.37 -17.54 -9.47
C ALA A 629 -1.24 -18.61 -8.78
N LEU A 630 -2.44 -18.24 -8.31
CA LEU A 630 -3.36 -19.13 -7.58
C LEU A 630 -4.04 -20.17 -8.47
N TYR A 631 -4.50 -19.80 -9.67
CA TYR A 631 -5.38 -20.62 -10.50
C TYR A 631 -4.64 -21.14 -11.74
N PRO A 632 -4.36 -22.46 -11.85
CA PRO A 632 -3.65 -23.03 -13.00
C PRO A 632 -4.32 -22.76 -14.36
N ASP A 633 -5.64 -22.63 -14.38
CA ASP A 633 -6.42 -22.38 -15.60
C ASP A 633 -6.49 -20.88 -15.98
N HIS A 634 -6.03 -19.97 -15.11
CA HIS A 634 -6.01 -18.53 -15.38
C HIS A 634 -4.73 -18.15 -16.13
N ASN A 635 -4.82 -18.04 -17.46
CA ASN A 635 -3.67 -17.79 -18.34
C ASN A 635 -3.90 -16.60 -19.29
N THR A 636 -4.77 -15.66 -18.90
CA THR A 636 -5.03 -14.45 -19.67
C THR A 636 -3.86 -13.47 -19.48
N PRO A 637 -3.18 -13.02 -20.54
CA PRO A 637 -2.15 -11.98 -20.43
C PRO A 637 -2.74 -10.66 -19.92
N VAL A 638 -1.97 -9.94 -19.11
CA VAL A 638 -2.38 -8.70 -18.44
C VAL A 638 -1.81 -7.52 -19.22
N ALA A 639 -2.69 -6.76 -19.87
CA ALA A 639 -2.29 -5.52 -20.53
C ALA A 639 -1.95 -4.46 -19.49
N ASN A 640 -0.96 -3.61 -19.78
CA ASN A 640 -0.67 -2.46 -18.95
C ASN A 640 -1.74 -1.38 -19.18
N PRO A 641 -2.58 -1.06 -18.18
CA PRO A 641 -3.65 -0.07 -18.35
C PRO A 641 -3.12 1.35 -18.59
N ASP A 642 -1.88 1.63 -18.17
CA ASP A 642 -1.24 2.95 -18.30
C ASP A 642 -0.44 3.10 -19.61
N TYR A 643 -0.32 2.05 -20.42
CA TYR A 643 0.57 2.05 -21.59
C TYR A 643 0.18 3.10 -22.64
N GLU A 644 -1.10 3.17 -23.02
CA GLU A 644 -1.55 4.09 -24.07
C GLU A 644 -1.38 5.54 -23.64
N ASP A 645 -1.71 5.82 -22.37
CA ASP A 645 -1.54 7.09 -21.70
C ASP A 645 -0.07 7.52 -21.62
N GLU A 646 0.81 6.64 -21.18
CA GLU A 646 2.24 6.93 -21.08
C GLU A 646 2.81 7.19 -22.47
N ALA A 647 2.47 6.35 -23.46
CA ALA A 647 2.94 6.52 -24.83
C ALA A 647 2.43 7.83 -25.46
N GLN A 648 1.16 8.18 -25.21
CA GLN A 648 0.58 9.44 -25.68
C GLN A 648 1.23 10.64 -25.00
N GLN A 649 1.47 10.57 -23.68
CA GLN A 649 2.14 11.64 -22.94
C GLN A 649 3.57 11.85 -23.46
N ILE A 650 4.37 10.80 -23.57
CA ILE A 650 5.74 10.90 -24.10
C ILE A 650 5.72 11.46 -25.53
N THR A 651 4.75 11.04 -26.37
CA THR A 651 4.60 11.58 -27.73
C THR A 651 4.27 13.06 -27.70
N SER A 652 3.36 13.49 -26.82
CA SER A 652 3.02 14.91 -26.62
C SER A 652 4.25 15.71 -26.17
N ASP A 653 5.03 15.18 -25.21
CA ASP A 653 6.25 15.81 -24.71
C ASP A 653 7.33 15.93 -25.79
N ILE A 654 7.44 14.95 -26.69
CA ILE A 654 8.31 15.01 -27.88
C ILE A 654 7.88 16.15 -28.80
N GLU A 655 6.59 16.25 -29.13
CA GLU A 655 6.07 17.31 -30.00
C GLU A 655 6.25 18.69 -29.37
N LYS A 656 6.00 18.79 -28.06
CA LYS A 656 6.20 19.99 -27.24
C LYS A 656 7.66 20.43 -27.25
N THR A 657 8.58 19.50 -26.97
CA THR A 657 10.03 19.76 -27.00
C THR A 657 10.50 20.18 -28.39
N LYS A 658 9.95 19.58 -29.46
CA LYS A 658 10.22 19.99 -30.86
C LYS A 658 9.79 21.43 -31.12
N ARG A 659 8.60 21.85 -30.69
CA ARG A 659 8.12 23.23 -30.81
C ARG A 659 8.99 24.22 -30.03
N LEU A 660 9.38 23.88 -28.81
CA LEU A 660 10.28 24.72 -27.99
C LEU A 660 11.64 24.88 -28.66
N LEU A 661 12.18 23.82 -29.26
CA LEU A 661 13.47 23.85 -29.96
C LEU A 661 13.49 24.77 -31.19
N GLU A 662 12.34 24.94 -31.88
CA GLU A 662 12.20 25.88 -33.01
C GLU A 662 12.36 27.35 -32.57
N SER A 663 11.92 27.69 -31.37
CA SER A 663 11.93 29.05 -30.81
C SER A 663 13.04 29.32 -29.79
N ALA A 664 13.77 28.28 -29.38
CA ALA A 664 14.80 28.35 -28.35
C ALA A 664 16.00 29.25 -28.69
N SER A 665 16.52 29.94 -27.67
CA SER A 665 17.78 30.67 -27.73
C SER A 665 18.96 29.72 -27.98
N ALA A 666 20.08 30.23 -28.50
CA ALA A 666 21.26 29.40 -28.80
C ALA A 666 21.84 28.70 -27.56
N GLU A 667 21.63 29.25 -26.36
CA GLU A 667 22.09 28.69 -25.09
C GLU A 667 21.23 27.52 -24.62
N ASN A 668 19.93 27.50 -24.96
CA ASN A 668 18.99 26.46 -24.49
C ASN A 668 18.81 25.31 -25.49
N LYS A 669 19.24 25.48 -26.75
CA LYS A 669 19.06 24.46 -27.81
C LYS A 669 19.67 23.11 -27.47
N ALA A 670 20.89 23.08 -26.91
CA ALA A 670 21.57 21.83 -26.57
C ALA A 670 20.80 21.03 -25.50
N GLY A 671 20.18 21.71 -24.52
CA GLY A 671 19.36 21.07 -23.50
C GLY A 671 18.07 20.47 -24.06
N TYR A 672 17.40 21.18 -24.97
CA TYR A 672 16.21 20.65 -25.64
C TYR A 672 16.52 19.52 -26.62
N GLU A 673 17.67 19.54 -27.30
CA GLU A 673 18.13 18.42 -28.14
C GLU A 673 18.39 17.15 -27.32
N ASP A 674 19.00 17.29 -26.14
CA ASP A 674 19.23 16.18 -25.21
C ASP A 674 17.91 15.62 -24.65
N THR A 675 17.02 16.52 -24.20
CA THR A 675 15.67 16.15 -23.73
C THR A 675 14.89 15.40 -24.80
N LEU A 676 14.93 15.88 -26.04
CA LEU A 676 14.26 15.23 -27.16
C LEU A 676 14.79 13.82 -27.41
N ARG A 677 16.12 13.64 -27.40
CA ARG A 677 16.74 12.31 -27.55
C ARG A 677 16.26 11.37 -26.45
N ASN A 678 16.28 11.81 -25.19
CA ASN A 678 15.86 10.99 -24.06
C ASN A 678 14.37 10.59 -24.15
N LEU A 679 13.50 11.50 -24.58
CA LEU A 679 12.08 11.20 -24.80
C LEU A 679 11.87 10.22 -25.97
N GLU A 680 12.60 10.37 -27.07
CA GLU A 680 12.54 9.44 -28.22
C GLU A 680 13.03 8.04 -27.84
N GLU A 681 14.09 7.93 -27.03
CA GLU A 681 14.56 6.67 -26.45
C GLU A 681 13.53 6.05 -25.50
N LYS A 682 12.93 6.86 -24.62
CA LYS A 682 11.86 6.42 -23.71
C LYS A 682 10.66 5.88 -24.48
N LEU A 683 10.24 6.58 -25.56
CA LEU A 683 9.13 6.15 -26.41
C LEU A 683 9.44 4.80 -27.10
N ALA A 684 10.67 4.62 -27.59
CA ALA A 684 11.10 3.38 -28.20
C ALA A 684 11.09 2.21 -27.18
N ALA A 685 11.47 2.47 -25.93
CA ALA A 685 11.45 1.48 -24.86
C ALA A 685 10.03 1.13 -24.36
N THR A 686 9.05 2.03 -24.47
CA THR A 686 7.66 1.80 -23.99
C THR A 686 7.01 0.55 -24.57
N GLY A 687 7.35 0.15 -25.80
CA GLY A 687 6.74 -1.02 -26.45
C GLY A 687 6.90 -2.33 -25.67
N SER A 688 8.01 -2.47 -24.93
CA SER A 688 8.24 -3.61 -24.03
C SER A 688 7.29 -3.64 -22.84
N ARG A 689 6.74 -2.49 -22.44
CA ARG A 689 5.86 -2.29 -21.27
C ARG A 689 4.37 -2.31 -21.61
N LYS A 690 4.01 -2.75 -22.81
CA LYS A 690 2.63 -2.85 -23.27
C LYS A 690 1.85 -3.91 -22.48
N MET A 691 2.53 -4.97 -22.08
CA MET A 691 1.99 -6.01 -21.21
C MET A 691 2.62 -5.81 -19.84
N LEU A 692 1.83 -5.92 -18.77
CA LEU A 692 2.36 -6.14 -17.42
C LEU A 692 2.79 -7.59 -17.30
N ILE A 693 1.96 -8.51 -17.82
CA ILE A 693 2.25 -9.94 -17.88
C ILE A 693 1.88 -10.45 -19.27
N SER A 694 2.85 -10.97 -19.99
CA SER A 694 2.74 -11.52 -21.34
C SER A 694 2.36 -13.01 -21.35
N GLU A 695 1.95 -13.50 -22.52
CA GLU A 695 1.65 -14.92 -22.71
C GLU A 695 2.89 -15.81 -22.51
N ASP A 696 4.06 -15.34 -22.95
CA ASP A 696 5.32 -16.08 -22.83
C ASP A 696 5.79 -16.18 -21.37
N GLU A 697 5.64 -15.11 -20.57
CA GLU A 697 5.91 -15.10 -19.13
C GLU A 697 5.01 -16.11 -18.39
N ILE A 698 3.71 -16.11 -18.70
CA ILE A 698 2.77 -17.08 -18.13
C ILE A 698 3.19 -18.49 -18.51
N ALA A 699 3.51 -18.75 -19.78
CA ALA A 699 3.91 -20.08 -20.23
C ALA A 699 5.16 -20.59 -19.50
N LEU A 700 6.20 -19.75 -19.38
CA LEU A 700 7.41 -20.08 -18.64
C LEU A 700 7.14 -20.31 -17.15
N PHE A 701 6.35 -19.45 -16.52
CA PHE A 701 5.94 -19.60 -15.13
C PHE A 701 5.21 -20.93 -14.86
N ARG A 702 4.30 -21.32 -15.77
CA ARG A 702 3.58 -22.60 -15.70
C ARG A 702 4.49 -23.81 -15.89
N GLU A 703 5.52 -23.69 -16.72
CA GLU A 703 6.47 -24.77 -16.96
C GLU A 703 7.49 -24.91 -15.83
N LYS A 704 8.06 -23.79 -15.39
CA LYS A 704 9.26 -23.76 -14.57
C LYS A 704 9.00 -23.64 -13.07
N ALA A 705 7.90 -23.01 -12.65
CA ALA A 705 7.65 -22.72 -11.23
C ALA A 705 6.38 -23.34 -10.67
N SER A 706 5.22 -23.04 -11.28
CA SER A 706 3.90 -23.41 -10.74
C SER A 706 3.73 -24.90 -10.36
N PRO A 707 4.33 -25.89 -11.06
CA PRO A 707 4.22 -27.31 -10.69
C PRO A 707 4.96 -27.67 -9.40
N TYR A 708 5.97 -26.89 -9.02
CA TYR A 708 6.90 -27.16 -7.92
C TYR A 708 6.57 -26.39 -6.64
N PHE A 709 5.49 -25.61 -6.66
CA PHE A 709 5.06 -24.79 -5.53
C PHE A 709 4.92 -25.57 -4.23
N CYS A 710 5.48 -25.01 -3.17
CA CYS A 710 5.46 -25.53 -1.82
C CYS A 710 5.22 -24.37 -0.86
N VAL A 711 4.07 -24.31 -0.19
CA VAL A 711 3.89 -23.32 0.88
C VAL A 711 4.82 -23.67 2.05
N MET A 712 5.71 -22.75 2.38
CA MET A 712 6.60 -22.82 3.51
C MET A 712 5.80 -22.53 4.78
N LEU A 713 6.02 -23.35 5.80
CA LEU A 713 5.36 -23.25 7.08
C LEU A 713 6.37 -22.85 8.15
N ASP A 714 5.92 -22.09 9.15
CA ASP A 714 6.72 -21.78 10.32
C ASP A 714 7.10 -23.08 11.05
N TRP A 715 8.39 -23.39 11.02
CA TRP A 715 9.01 -24.47 11.77
C TRP A 715 9.96 -23.95 12.86
N MET A 716 10.05 -22.63 13.04
CA MET A 716 10.93 -21.94 14.00
C MET A 716 10.16 -21.42 15.25
N GLU A 717 8.85 -21.65 15.27
CA GLU A 717 7.70 -21.37 16.14
C GLU A 717 7.84 -20.98 17.64
N SER A 718 9.02 -20.81 18.24
CA SER A 718 9.19 -20.34 19.64
C SER A 718 10.61 -19.96 20.01
N GLY A 719 11.47 -19.68 19.03
CA GLY A 719 12.86 -19.37 19.25
C GLY A 719 13.53 -18.82 18.02
N GLN A 720 12.87 -17.96 17.24
CA GLN A 720 13.53 -17.27 16.12
C GLN A 720 14.83 -16.59 16.59
N GLU A 721 14.84 -15.95 17.77
CA GLU A 721 16.07 -15.43 18.38
C GLU A 721 17.10 -16.54 18.66
N ASP A 722 16.67 -17.71 19.15
CA ASP A 722 17.54 -18.83 19.51
C ASP A 722 18.08 -19.61 18.30
N ILE A 723 17.28 -19.80 17.24
CA ILE A 723 17.70 -20.46 15.99
C ILE A 723 18.54 -19.48 15.17
N SER A 724 18.14 -18.21 15.05
CA SER A 724 18.97 -17.18 14.41
C SER A 724 20.32 -17.07 15.11
N ALA A 725 20.34 -16.99 16.45
CA ALA A 725 21.58 -16.96 17.21
C ALA A 725 22.44 -18.22 17.03
N LEU A 726 21.84 -19.40 16.83
CA LEU A 726 22.59 -20.62 16.49
C LEU A 726 23.20 -20.54 15.09
N LEU A 727 22.44 -20.08 14.10
CA LEU A 727 22.92 -19.90 12.74
C LEU A 727 24.04 -18.87 12.71
N ASP A 728 23.90 -17.77 13.44
CA ASP A 728 24.94 -16.75 13.61
C ASP A 728 26.20 -17.33 14.27
N GLN A 729 26.06 -18.15 15.32
CA GLN A 729 27.18 -18.83 15.95
C GLN A 729 27.91 -19.77 14.98
N TYR A 730 27.17 -20.46 14.11
CA TYR A 730 27.77 -21.31 13.07
C TYR A 730 28.49 -20.47 12.01
N SER A 731 27.85 -19.41 11.50
CA SER A 731 28.44 -18.49 10.52
C SER A 731 29.71 -17.80 11.06
N GLN A 732 29.73 -17.47 12.35
CA GLN A 732 30.90 -16.92 13.06
C GLN A 732 31.95 -17.98 13.44
N LYS A 733 31.75 -19.26 13.05
CA LYS A 733 32.62 -20.40 13.36
C LYS A 733 32.80 -20.65 14.87
N ALA A 734 31.86 -20.20 15.70
CA ALA A 734 31.83 -20.43 17.14
C ALA A 734 31.37 -21.85 17.50
N ILE A 735 30.55 -22.46 16.64
CA ILE A 735 30.14 -23.87 16.71
C ILE A 735 30.43 -24.56 15.37
N ASP A 736 30.63 -25.89 15.40
CA ASP A 736 30.78 -26.70 14.19
C ASP A 736 29.43 -27.22 13.67
N ALA A 737 29.42 -27.77 12.45
CA ALA A 737 28.21 -28.33 11.82
C ALA A 737 27.58 -29.44 12.67
N ASP A 738 28.40 -30.25 13.33
CA ASP A 738 27.95 -31.32 14.22
C ASP A 738 27.20 -30.79 15.45
N ALA A 739 27.66 -29.69 16.03
CA ALA A 739 26.98 -29.00 17.12
C ALA A 739 25.68 -28.35 16.65
N LEU A 740 25.69 -27.69 15.48
CA LEU A 740 24.49 -27.09 14.91
C LEU A 740 23.40 -28.15 14.68
N ILE A 741 23.72 -29.25 13.98
CA ILE A 741 22.78 -30.34 13.68
C ILE A 741 22.14 -30.89 14.95
N ARG A 742 22.94 -31.18 15.99
CA ARG A 742 22.42 -31.71 17.26
C ARG A 742 21.45 -30.75 17.94
N GLU A 743 21.75 -29.46 17.92
CA GLU A 743 20.99 -28.44 18.65
C GLU A 743 19.70 -28.05 17.89
N LEU A 744 19.72 -28.12 16.54
CA LEU A 744 18.53 -28.07 15.70
C LEU A 744 17.60 -29.26 15.95
N ASP A 745 18.12 -30.49 15.91
CA ASP A 745 17.30 -31.70 16.16
C ASP A 745 16.71 -31.73 17.57
N LYS A 746 17.46 -31.28 18.57
CA LYS A 746 16.96 -31.15 19.93
C LYS A 746 15.78 -30.18 20.00
N ARG A 747 15.81 -29.07 19.26
CA ARG A 747 14.68 -28.12 19.17
C ARG A 747 13.48 -28.73 18.47
N MET A 748 13.66 -29.37 17.31
CA MET A 748 12.57 -30.05 16.60
C MET A 748 11.88 -31.10 17.50
N ASN A 749 12.67 -31.84 18.28
CA ASN A 749 12.12 -32.78 19.26
C ASN A 749 11.37 -32.11 20.42
N MET A 750 11.79 -30.93 20.87
CA MET A 750 11.07 -30.18 21.91
C MET A 750 9.74 -29.64 21.39
N MET A 751 9.72 -29.03 20.20
CA MET A 751 8.49 -28.53 19.57
C MET A 751 7.44 -29.63 19.41
N ARG A 752 7.87 -30.82 18.94
CA ARG A 752 6.98 -31.99 18.82
C ARG A 752 6.41 -32.48 20.16
N LEU A 753 7.07 -32.22 21.29
CA LEU A 753 6.57 -32.60 22.62
C LEU A 753 5.60 -31.55 23.21
N GLU A 754 5.56 -30.34 22.66
CA GLU A 754 4.71 -29.24 23.09
C GLU A 754 3.37 -29.19 22.32
N ASP A 755 3.33 -29.74 21.11
CA ASP A 755 2.12 -30.06 20.34
C ASP A 755 1.38 -31.30 20.86
#